data_AF-A0A938M2R0-F1
#
_entry.id   AF-A0A938M2R0-F1
#
_cell.length_a   1.000
_cell.length_b   1.000
_cell.length_c   1.000
_cell.angle_alpha   90.00
_cell.angle_beta   90.00
_cell.angle_gamma   90.00
#
_symmetry.space_group_name_H-M   'P 1'
#
loop_
_entity.id
_entity.type
_entity.pdbx_description
1 polymer ?
#
loop_
_entity_poly.entity_id
_entity_poly.type
_entity_poly.pdbx_seq_one_letter_code
_entity_poly.pdbx_strand_id
1 'polypeptide(L)'
;MLTHFNRLSFLLCLTATSACLAADAPKPPVLAVGRCPTPPQIDGKLAAGEWDAAAGSTGLVRPGTHELIPVQPRFWLAFDDQALYFAAAVPLAKGRKPVAQTHERDGKVYSDDSVELHLDPGRARSRQFQFVLNSAGALYDAQGTNVGWNAKNARWAASVTEGQWQVELALPFADIAAAAPTDGARWGANVCLHLKGRPETLGTWGPVKSAFREMANFGELVFTRSGPTAAVAGLDALLAGSGEIKASLHGAGPATSELKIWRGDEKAPLVNLQKPAAERWALPFTLPEPSTQEGAVTYRGELRVTRDGAPLLFLPFKTLLASPVNFHVRAHIRDKTLEAEVAVGPRVRNPEDHRCRVTIAPKGGKVTKSVDVPRLSHAETATVSFAQGDLPGKDVAVAVTVFDSAGRAVFEQTREVSDPFQPWWLNDKTGAEDVILPPYQPLEVEATRREDSHRVAGERIRPWGRAYRFGPGLMPAEVETAGASILAAPAELKVMVGGRELAWSASPPSMTEKRPSRVVLASKAECAAFRLSANGLVEYDGMIRVDLELTPIGEPLVDELTLEVPLKPEHAEYLYHFPGKWGTVRNACALPAEGFKNAFKPYVWLGDNDRGFAWFCESARNWLPEDRDDAIAVEREGNRVALRLRLIRGEKITQPLKYTFGFHATPVKQPEKTVWDYRISHQGAYGIQNRPASAISSIEYPALGNLRGDRGTAEMWASLPFDSEPNRPKEEVRNTPNLHFFWLDVDPKTNCGLFWCGPSQTVRIWVRVDEKVLTTLETPVTWKRGDLHHVAFSWGDELRLYVDGELRASRAYKGLMPKDLTNAVLHIGKGGAPMLVDEIRVSDVPRPPELAKQPYAADEHTLLLDHLDAEMKTGVEQRTQPAVAKGGAGRVTSSLGSVPGKFGLGVPMSPDKGTYTYLDQLADYGVRTLCFHSQWSWMGYPMPVPGQEQDLRDLVKACHAKGVQLLLYGSPLTADEAPEWELYHKDFLISPLMWPYRYREGHVAP
;
A
#
# COMPACT_ATOMS: atom_id res chain seq x y z
N MET A 1 46.37 34.37 3.89
CA MET A 1 46.04 35.25 5.04
C MET A 1 44.66 34.84 5.50
N LEU A 2 44.58 33.90 6.46
CA LEU A 2 44.57 34.15 7.92
C LEU A 2 43.16 34.61 8.34
N THR A 3 42.25 33.74 8.82
CA THR A 3 42.15 33.00 10.11
C THR A 3 41.15 33.65 11.07
N HIS A 4 40.16 32.85 11.47
CA HIS A 4 39.65 32.67 12.85
C HIS A 4 39.05 33.85 13.63
N PHE A 5 37.73 33.76 13.86
CA PHE A 5 36.96 33.90 15.12
C PHE A 5 35.50 33.59 14.73
N ASN A 6 34.81 32.47 14.97
CA ASN A 6 34.76 31.38 15.96
C ASN A 6 34.35 31.77 17.38
N ARG A 7 33.27 31.10 17.83
CA ARG A 7 32.73 30.93 19.21
C ARG A 7 31.61 31.86 19.68
N LEU A 8 30.41 31.79 19.07
CA LEU A 8 29.13 31.86 19.81
C LEU A 8 27.89 31.48 18.95
N SER A 9 27.88 30.33 18.26
CA SER A 9 26.66 29.88 17.54
C SER A 9 26.47 28.35 17.45
N PHE A 10 27.32 27.56 18.09
CA PHE A 10 27.28 26.10 18.03
C PHE A 10 26.52 25.44 19.19
N LEU A 11 25.70 26.20 19.93
CA LEU A 11 24.86 25.69 21.03
C LEU A 11 23.34 25.91 20.85
N LEU A 12 22.88 26.33 19.65
CA LEU A 12 21.45 26.54 19.38
C LEU A 12 20.90 25.87 18.10
N CYS A 13 21.70 25.08 17.37
CA CYS A 13 21.28 24.42 16.13
C CYS A 13 21.23 22.87 16.22
N LEU A 14 21.27 22.29 17.42
CA LEU A 14 21.12 20.83 17.64
C LEU A 14 19.81 20.43 18.32
N THR A 15 18.83 21.34 18.41
CA THR A 15 17.46 21.05 18.87
C THR A 15 16.40 21.14 17.77
N ALA A 16 16.78 21.37 16.50
CA ALA A 16 15.83 21.64 15.41
C ALA A 16 15.70 20.56 14.31
N THR A 17 16.43 19.44 14.39
CA THR A 17 16.40 18.36 13.36
C THR A 17 16.19 16.97 13.95
N SER A 18 15.30 16.85 14.93
CA SER A 18 14.65 15.57 15.30
C SER A 18 13.15 15.70 15.61
N ALA A 19 12.54 16.83 15.24
CA ALA A 19 11.09 17.05 15.35
C ALA A 19 10.44 17.05 13.97
N CYS A 20 10.54 15.93 13.26
CA CYS A 20 9.61 15.56 12.19
C CYS A 20 9.72 14.04 12.00
N LEU A 21 8.58 13.34 12.14
CA LEU A 21 8.37 11.88 12.05
C LEU A 21 8.53 11.05 13.34
N ALA A 22 8.09 11.61 14.48
CA ALA A 22 7.29 10.84 15.41
C ALA A 22 5.95 11.57 15.53
N ALA A 23 4.89 11.04 14.91
CA ALA A 23 3.54 11.48 15.26
C ALA A 23 3.37 11.18 16.76
N ASP A 24 3.14 12.21 17.57
CA ASP A 24 2.90 12.07 19.01
C ASP A 24 1.80 11.00 19.22
N ALA A 25 2.13 9.92 19.93
CA ALA A 25 1.11 8.94 20.29
C ALA A 25 -0.02 9.68 21.06
N PRO A 26 -1.29 9.49 20.71
CA PRO A 26 -2.38 10.25 21.31
C PRO A 26 -2.41 10.03 22.81
N LYS A 27 -2.34 11.13 23.57
CA LYS A 27 -2.40 11.09 25.03
C LYS A 27 -3.75 10.51 25.47
N PRO A 28 -3.81 9.61 26.45
CA PRO A 28 -5.09 9.11 26.95
C PRO A 28 -5.94 10.23 27.57
N PRO A 29 -7.29 10.19 27.46
CA PRO A 29 -8.14 11.15 28.14
C PRO A 29 -8.06 10.97 29.67
N VAL A 30 -8.39 12.03 30.40
CA VAL A 30 -8.41 12.06 31.87
C VAL A 30 -9.77 12.55 32.35
N LEU A 31 -10.31 11.94 33.39
CA LEU A 31 -11.54 12.36 34.06
C LEU A 31 -11.36 12.30 35.58
N ALA A 32 -11.56 13.42 36.27
CA ALA A 32 -11.55 13.46 37.73
C ALA A 32 -12.91 13.03 38.29
N VAL A 33 -12.97 11.88 38.96
CA VAL A 33 -14.18 11.25 39.47
C VAL A 33 -14.40 11.65 40.93
N GLY A 34 -15.53 12.30 41.20
CA GLY A 34 -15.87 12.84 42.51
C GLY A 34 -16.67 11.87 43.38
N ARG A 35 -16.53 12.02 44.71
CA ARG A 35 -17.36 11.30 45.67
C ARG A 35 -18.80 11.84 45.66
N CYS A 36 -19.80 11.00 45.45
CA CYS A 36 -21.20 11.36 45.60
C CYS A 36 -21.63 11.26 47.07
N PRO A 37 -22.31 12.29 47.64
CA PRO A 37 -22.84 12.23 48.99
C PRO A 37 -24.08 11.33 49.10
N THR A 38 -24.86 11.27 48.03
CA THR A 38 -26.04 10.42 47.89
C THR A 38 -25.80 9.47 46.72
N PRO A 39 -25.81 8.14 46.95
CA PRO A 39 -25.71 7.15 45.87
C PRO A 39 -26.85 7.30 44.84
N PRO A 40 -26.57 7.17 43.54
CA PRO A 40 -27.62 7.14 42.51
C PRO A 40 -28.51 5.90 42.66
N GLN A 41 -29.76 6.03 42.23
CA GLN A 41 -30.73 4.96 42.22
C GLN A 41 -30.59 4.17 40.92
N ILE A 42 -30.07 2.95 41.01
CA ILE A 42 -29.86 2.08 39.84
C ILE A 42 -31.20 1.50 39.35
N ASP A 43 -31.95 2.29 38.60
CA ASP A 43 -33.25 1.91 38.01
C ASP A 43 -33.30 2.05 36.47
N GLY A 44 -32.18 2.48 35.88
CA GLY A 44 -31.97 2.59 34.44
C GLY A 44 -32.45 3.92 33.88
N LYS A 45 -32.85 4.88 34.72
CA LYS A 45 -33.36 6.19 34.31
C LYS A 45 -32.51 7.29 34.92
N LEU A 46 -31.88 8.10 34.08
CA LEU A 46 -31.11 9.25 34.51
C LEU A 46 -32.05 10.40 34.90
N ALA A 47 -32.42 10.47 36.18
CA ALA A 47 -33.30 11.52 36.69
C ALA A 47 -32.56 12.86 36.81
N ALA A 48 -33.30 13.97 36.67
CA ALA A 48 -32.71 15.30 36.82
C ALA A 48 -32.14 15.49 38.24
N GLY A 49 -30.92 16.01 38.35
CA GLY A 49 -30.24 16.23 39.64
C GLY A 49 -29.49 15.02 40.20
N GLU A 50 -29.75 13.82 39.72
CA GLU A 50 -29.14 12.58 40.24
C GLU A 50 -27.64 12.48 39.92
N TRP A 51 -27.29 12.78 38.67
CA TRP A 51 -25.92 12.67 38.15
C TRP A 51 -25.24 14.04 37.96
N ASP A 52 -25.87 15.13 38.40
CA ASP A 52 -25.38 16.51 38.18
C ASP A 52 -24.02 16.78 38.85
N ALA A 53 -23.73 16.10 39.96
CA ALA A 53 -22.45 16.19 40.68
C ALA A 53 -21.37 15.21 40.15
N ALA A 54 -21.76 14.27 39.27
CA ALA A 54 -20.86 13.26 38.76
C ALA A 54 -19.91 13.82 37.70
N ALA A 55 -18.75 13.18 37.56
CA ALA A 55 -17.84 13.50 36.48
C ALA A 55 -18.41 12.94 35.17
N GLY A 56 -18.50 13.78 34.14
CA GLY A 56 -19.17 13.44 32.89
C GLY A 56 -18.27 13.57 31.68
N SER A 57 -18.37 12.64 30.74
CA SER A 57 -17.60 12.69 29.51
C SER A 57 -18.35 12.14 28.30
N THR A 58 -17.72 12.32 27.16
CA THR A 58 -18.14 11.87 25.84
C THR A 58 -16.86 11.73 25.00
N GLY A 59 -16.90 11.92 23.70
CA GLY A 59 -15.72 11.93 22.85
C GLY A 59 -15.20 10.54 22.54
N LEU A 60 -16.12 9.58 22.38
CA LEU A 60 -15.73 8.25 21.91
C LEU A 60 -15.19 8.38 20.49
N VAL A 61 -14.06 7.73 20.26
CA VAL A 61 -13.37 7.68 18.98
C VAL A 61 -13.36 6.28 18.42
N ARG A 62 -13.17 6.13 17.11
CA ARG A 62 -13.02 4.82 16.47
C ARG A 62 -11.67 4.21 16.87
N PRO A 63 -11.61 2.92 17.25
CA PRO A 63 -10.35 2.23 17.47
C PRO A 63 -9.42 2.35 16.25
N GLY A 64 -8.14 2.60 16.49
CA GLY A 64 -7.11 2.70 15.44
C GLY A 64 -7.03 4.06 14.73
N THR A 65 -8.15 4.60 14.22
CA THR A 65 -8.13 5.91 13.51
C THR A 65 -8.25 7.12 14.44
N HIS A 66 -8.79 6.89 15.64
CA HIS A 66 -9.03 7.87 16.70
C HIS A 66 -9.95 9.03 16.31
N GLU A 67 -10.75 8.85 15.26
CA GLU A 67 -11.77 9.81 14.83
C GLU A 67 -13.05 9.69 15.66
N LEU A 68 -13.65 10.81 16.05
CA LEU A 68 -14.93 10.87 16.74
C LEU A 68 -15.98 10.06 15.97
N ILE A 69 -16.67 9.18 16.68
CA ILE A 69 -17.79 8.44 16.07
C ILE A 69 -19.01 9.36 15.89
N PRO A 70 -19.84 9.15 14.85
CA PRO A 70 -21.00 10.02 14.59
C PRO A 70 -22.07 10.03 15.70
N VAL A 71 -22.15 8.95 16.48
CA VAL A 71 -23.07 8.81 17.62
C VAL A 71 -22.26 8.95 18.90
N GLN A 72 -22.29 10.12 19.53
CA GLN A 72 -21.55 10.37 20.77
C GLN A 72 -22.41 10.02 21.99
N PRO A 73 -22.09 8.97 22.76
CA PRO A 73 -22.76 8.75 24.02
C PRO A 73 -22.24 9.74 25.07
N ARG A 74 -23.07 10.00 26.08
CA ARG A 74 -22.64 10.66 27.31
C ARG A 74 -22.52 9.60 28.38
N PHE A 75 -21.48 9.68 29.20
CA PHE A 75 -21.35 8.80 30.35
C PHE A 75 -20.90 9.57 31.59
N TRP A 76 -21.27 9.05 32.75
CA TRP A 76 -20.99 9.64 34.04
C TRP A 76 -20.38 8.61 34.98
N LEU A 77 -19.48 9.08 35.83
CA LEU A 77 -18.82 8.31 36.87
C LEU A 77 -18.87 9.08 38.19
N ALA A 78 -19.22 8.36 39.25
CA ALA A 78 -19.17 8.84 40.63
C ALA A 78 -18.77 7.67 41.55
N PHE A 79 -18.43 7.93 42.81
CA PHE A 79 -18.17 6.87 43.77
C PHE A 79 -18.58 7.26 45.18
N ASP A 80 -18.76 6.28 46.05
CA ASP A 80 -18.86 6.50 47.50
C ASP A 80 -17.87 5.61 48.25
N ASP A 81 -18.14 5.30 49.52
CA ASP A 81 -17.27 4.43 50.32
C ASP A 81 -17.42 2.94 50.02
N GLN A 82 -18.40 2.55 49.21
CA GLN A 82 -18.78 1.16 48.95
C GLN A 82 -18.66 0.76 47.48
N ALA A 83 -18.99 1.66 46.55
CA ALA A 83 -19.09 1.33 45.14
C ALA A 83 -18.60 2.45 44.20
N LEU A 84 -18.22 2.02 43.00
CA LEU A 84 -18.14 2.87 41.81
C LEU A 84 -19.50 2.86 41.11
N TYR A 85 -19.99 4.03 40.73
CA TYR A 85 -21.23 4.21 39.97
C TYR A 85 -20.90 4.66 38.55
N PHE A 86 -21.50 3.99 37.57
CA PHE A 86 -21.37 4.29 36.15
C PHE A 86 -22.75 4.43 35.52
N ALA A 87 -22.90 5.43 34.65
CA ALA A 87 -24.08 5.56 33.81
C ALA A 87 -23.68 5.97 32.40
N ALA A 88 -24.50 5.59 31.42
CA ALA A 88 -24.36 6.06 30.05
C ALA A 88 -25.72 6.30 29.40
N ALA A 89 -25.80 7.34 28.58
CA ALA A 89 -26.92 7.65 27.69
C ALA A 89 -26.42 7.65 26.25
N VAL A 90 -27.05 6.82 25.41
CA VAL A 90 -26.68 6.65 24.01
C VAL A 90 -27.80 7.19 23.13
N PRO A 91 -27.55 8.25 22.32
CA PRO A 91 -28.55 8.81 21.41
C PRO A 91 -29.05 7.79 20.39
N LEU A 92 -30.35 7.84 20.10
CA LEU A 92 -31.00 7.08 19.03
C LEU A 92 -31.44 8.01 17.91
N ALA A 93 -31.06 7.68 16.68
CA ALA A 93 -31.60 8.34 15.50
C ALA A 93 -33.12 8.12 15.42
N LYS A 94 -33.85 9.10 14.87
CA LYS A 94 -35.30 9.02 14.69
C LYS A 94 -35.68 7.73 13.94
N GLY A 95 -36.55 6.92 14.54
CA GLY A 95 -37.00 5.64 13.98
C GLY A 95 -36.07 4.44 14.21
N ARG A 96 -34.85 4.63 14.73
CA ARG A 96 -33.95 3.53 15.13
C ARG A 96 -34.37 2.99 16.50
N LYS A 97 -34.56 1.68 16.61
CA LYS A 97 -34.63 0.97 17.89
C LYS A 97 -33.26 0.38 18.22
N PRO A 98 -32.85 0.32 19.50
CA PRO A 98 -31.66 -0.41 19.89
C PRO A 98 -31.78 -1.89 19.49
N VAL A 99 -30.67 -2.49 19.04
CA VAL A 99 -30.62 -3.94 18.82
C VAL A 99 -30.23 -4.61 20.14
N ALA A 100 -31.14 -5.35 20.75
CA ALA A 100 -30.86 -6.14 21.95
C ALA A 100 -31.52 -7.52 21.83
N GLN A 101 -30.77 -8.49 21.32
CA GLN A 101 -31.22 -9.88 21.13
C GLN A 101 -30.89 -10.77 22.34
N THR A 102 -29.92 -10.35 23.15
CA THR A 102 -29.47 -11.04 24.36
C THR A 102 -30.20 -10.47 25.57
N HIS A 103 -30.76 -11.33 26.42
CA HIS A 103 -31.51 -10.93 27.61
C HIS A 103 -30.93 -11.50 28.91
N GLU A 104 -30.17 -12.58 28.78
CA GLU A 104 -29.53 -13.32 29.86
C GLU A 104 -28.16 -12.75 30.23
N ARG A 105 -27.77 -12.90 31.51
CA ARG A 105 -26.42 -12.58 31.97
C ARG A 105 -25.39 -13.51 31.30
N ASP A 106 -24.22 -12.97 30.97
CA ASP A 106 -23.08 -13.66 30.35
C ASP A 106 -23.35 -14.23 28.94
N GLY A 107 -24.50 -13.89 28.35
CA GLY A 107 -24.76 -14.11 26.93
C GLY A 107 -23.83 -13.26 26.04
N LYS A 108 -24.05 -13.30 24.72
CA LYS A 108 -23.26 -12.52 23.75
C LYS A 108 -23.69 -11.05 23.71
N VAL A 109 -23.79 -10.39 24.88
CA VAL A 109 -24.24 -9.00 25.03
C VAL A 109 -23.38 -8.04 24.20
N TYR A 110 -22.09 -8.33 24.06
CA TYR A 110 -21.14 -7.60 23.20
C TYR A 110 -21.43 -7.72 21.69
N SER A 111 -22.42 -8.51 21.28
CA SER A 111 -22.89 -8.63 19.88
C SER A 111 -24.19 -7.89 19.62
N ASP A 112 -24.70 -7.15 20.62
CA ASP A 112 -25.86 -6.26 20.54
C ASP A 112 -25.41 -4.79 20.49
N ASP A 113 -26.36 -3.85 20.46
CA ASP A 113 -26.07 -2.47 20.84
C ASP A 113 -25.71 -2.45 22.33
N SER A 114 -24.45 -2.18 22.65
CA SER A 114 -23.92 -2.28 24.01
C SER A 114 -22.96 -1.15 24.37
N VAL A 115 -22.96 -0.79 25.65
CA VAL A 115 -21.94 0.05 26.28
C VAL A 115 -21.08 -0.86 27.14
N GLU A 116 -19.76 -0.69 27.05
CA GLU A 116 -18.80 -1.47 27.81
C GLU A 116 -17.97 -0.57 28.73
N LEU A 117 -17.80 -0.99 29.97
CA LEU A 117 -16.87 -0.39 30.92
C LEU A 117 -15.74 -1.39 31.17
N HIS A 118 -14.51 -0.98 30.84
CA HIS A 118 -13.29 -1.68 31.24
C HIS A 118 -12.58 -0.93 32.35
N LEU A 119 -12.09 -1.65 33.36
CA LEU A 119 -11.37 -1.10 34.50
C LEU A 119 -10.05 -1.84 34.73
N ASP A 120 -9.00 -1.08 35.03
CA ASP A 120 -7.70 -1.52 35.53
C ASP A 120 -7.39 -0.75 36.83
N PRO A 121 -7.94 -1.20 37.98
CA PRO A 121 -7.73 -0.54 39.26
C PRO A 121 -6.23 -0.42 39.59
N GLY A 122 -5.80 0.80 39.90
CA GLY A 122 -4.39 1.09 40.20
C GLY A 122 -3.45 1.13 38.99
N ARG A 123 -3.96 0.94 37.76
CA ARG A 123 -3.18 1.02 36.50
C ARG A 123 -2.01 0.04 36.43
N ALA A 124 -2.12 -1.09 37.14
CA ALA A 124 -1.06 -2.10 37.19
C ALA A 124 -0.98 -2.92 35.89
N ARG A 125 -1.98 -2.82 35.00
CA ARG A 125 -2.08 -3.56 33.72
C ARG A 125 -2.03 -5.08 33.89
N SER A 126 -2.34 -5.56 35.09
CA SER A 126 -2.32 -6.97 35.46
C SER A 126 -3.70 -7.52 35.80
N ARG A 127 -4.68 -6.64 36.07
CA ARG A 127 -6.03 -7.00 36.51
C ARG A 127 -7.06 -6.14 35.81
N GLN A 128 -7.70 -6.73 34.81
CA GLN A 128 -8.74 -6.09 34.04
C GLN A 128 -10.11 -6.64 34.41
N PHE A 129 -11.09 -5.75 34.54
CA PHE A 129 -12.51 -6.10 34.63
C PHE A 129 -13.25 -5.52 33.42
N GLN A 130 -14.20 -6.27 32.88
CA GLN A 130 -15.06 -5.85 31.77
C GLN A 130 -16.52 -6.00 32.20
N PHE A 131 -17.34 -4.99 31.90
CA PHE A 131 -18.78 -5.00 32.10
C PHE A 131 -19.44 -4.52 30.82
N VAL A 132 -20.33 -5.31 30.24
CA VAL A 132 -21.01 -5.02 28.97
C VAL A 132 -22.51 -5.00 29.22
N LEU A 133 -23.16 -3.88 28.93
CA LEU A 133 -24.58 -3.64 29.17
C LEU A 133 -25.27 -3.30 27.86
N ASN A 134 -26.37 -3.99 27.53
CA ASN A 134 -27.23 -3.64 26.41
C ASN A 134 -28.52 -2.93 26.88
N SER A 135 -29.31 -2.44 25.92
CA SER A 135 -30.55 -1.72 26.22
C SER A 135 -31.68 -2.59 26.78
N ALA A 136 -31.55 -3.93 26.78
CA ALA A 136 -32.51 -4.85 27.37
C ALA A 136 -32.19 -5.18 28.84
N GLY A 137 -31.11 -4.63 29.38
CA GLY A 137 -30.68 -4.87 30.75
C GLY A 137 -29.88 -6.17 30.93
N ALA A 138 -29.42 -6.79 29.84
CA ALA A 138 -28.48 -7.90 29.93
C ALA A 138 -27.08 -7.37 30.32
N LEU A 139 -26.40 -8.11 31.20
CA LEU A 139 -25.03 -7.84 31.62
C LEU A 139 -24.14 -9.01 31.20
N TYR A 140 -22.98 -8.72 30.62
CA TYR A 140 -21.87 -9.66 30.59
C TYR A 140 -20.74 -9.07 31.43
N ASP A 141 -20.15 -9.85 32.32
CA ASP A 141 -19.00 -9.42 33.09
C ASP A 141 -17.90 -10.47 33.17
N ALA A 142 -16.65 -10.00 33.23
CA ALA A 142 -15.48 -10.88 33.19
C ALA A 142 -14.27 -10.25 33.86
N GLN A 143 -13.38 -11.12 34.39
CA GLN A 143 -12.06 -10.73 34.87
C GLN A 143 -10.98 -11.25 33.90
N GLY A 144 -10.33 -10.36 33.16
CA GLY A 144 -9.36 -10.72 32.12
C GLY A 144 -10.01 -11.61 31.05
N THR A 145 -9.51 -12.84 30.90
CA THR A 145 -10.08 -13.86 30.00
C THR A 145 -11.00 -14.86 30.72
N ASN A 146 -11.21 -14.70 32.03
CA ASN A 146 -12.11 -15.55 32.79
C ASN A 146 -13.56 -15.10 32.62
N VAL A 147 -14.23 -15.68 31.62
CA VAL A 147 -15.64 -15.42 31.30
C VAL A 147 -16.63 -16.04 32.29
N GLY A 148 -16.15 -16.84 33.26
CA GLY A 148 -16.99 -17.43 34.32
C GLY A 148 -16.93 -16.64 35.63
N TRP A 149 -16.20 -15.52 35.67
CA TRP A 149 -16.16 -14.64 36.83
C TRP A 149 -17.32 -13.64 36.76
N ASN A 150 -18.03 -13.47 37.87
CA ASN A 150 -19.16 -12.55 37.99
C ASN A 150 -19.01 -11.66 39.24
N ALA A 151 -19.25 -10.36 39.09
CA ALA A 151 -19.45 -9.42 40.18
C ALA A 151 -20.75 -9.79 40.92
N LYS A 152 -20.58 -10.27 42.15
CA LYS A 152 -21.64 -10.94 42.90
C LYS A 152 -22.73 -9.97 43.40
N ASN A 153 -22.33 -8.76 43.73
CA ASN A 153 -23.15 -7.74 44.37
C ASN A 153 -23.37 -6.50 43.48
N ALA A 154 -22.92 -6.55 42.22
CA ALA A 154 -23.20 -5.51 41.24
C ALA A 154 -24.72 -5.38 41.01
N ARG A 155 -25.19 -4.14 40.88
CA ARG A 155 -26.57 -3.80 40.51
C ARG A 155 -26.53 -3.01 39.22
N TRP A 156 -27.41 -3.32 38.27
CA TRP A 156 -27.50 -2.60 37.01
C TRP A 156 -28.94 -2.53 36.54
N ALA A 157 -29.23 -1.55 35.71
CA ALA A 157 -30.52 -1.39 35.07
C ALA A 157 -30.36 -0.66 33.74
N ALA A 158 -31.32 -0.87 32.84
CA ALA A 158 -31.34 -0.24 31.53
C ALA A 158 -32.77 0.22 31.21
N SER A 159 -32.89 1.32 30.45
CA SER A 159 -34.17 1.76 29.91
C SER A 159 -34.01 2.34 28.51
N VAL A 160 -35.11 2.35 27.76
CA VAL A 160 -35.19 2.97 26.44
C VAL A 160 -36.25 4.06 26.51
N THR A 161 -35.88 5.27 26.13
CA THR A 161 -36.80 6.40 26.00
C THR A 161 -36.95 6.81 24.53
N GLU A 162 -37.83 7.76 24.25
CA GLU A 162 -37.83 8.39 22.93
C GLU A 162 -36.49 9.12 22.71
N GLY A 163 -35.76 8.73 21.66
CA GLY A 163 -34.52 9.38 21.23
C GLY A 163 -33.21 8.94 21.92
N GLN A 164 -33.23 8.04 22.91
CA GLN A 164 -32.01 7.47 23.52
C GLN A 164 -32.29 6.18 24.30
N TRP A 165 -31.24 5.44 24.63
CA TRP A 165 -31.29 4.39 25.65
C TRP A 165 -30.22 4.65 26.72
N GLN A 166 -30.47 4.16 27.93
CA GLN A 166 -29.71 4.49 29.11
C GLN A 166 -29.37 3.22 29.89
N VAL A 167 -28.21 3.22 30.54
CA VAL A 167 -27.76 2.17 31.45
C VAL A 167 -27.16 2.78 32.71
N GLU A 168 -27.33 2.08 33.83
CA GLU A 168 -26.74 2.39 35.12
C GLU A 168 -26.13 1.13 35.74
N LEU A 169 -25.01 1.28 36.44
CA LEU A 169 -24.26 0.22 37.12
C LEU A 169 -23.73 0.76 38.45
N ALA A 170 -24.06 0.09 39.55
CA ALA A 170 -23.34 0.18 40.81
C ALA A 170 -22.44 -1.04 40.96
N LEU A 171 -21.13 -0.81 41.03
CA LEU A 171 -20.10 -1.83 41.14
C LEU A 171 -19.41 -1.74 42.51
N PRO A 172 -19.72 -2.64 43.45
CA PRO A 172 -19.05 -2.67 44.76
C PRO A 172 -17.55 -2.91 44.63
N PHE A 173 -16.74 -2.16 45.38
CA PHE A 173 -15.28 -2.29 45.33
C PHE A 173 -14.78 -3.67 45.76
N ALA A 174 -15.49 -4.30 46.70
CA ALA A 174 -15.20 -5.65 47.16
C ALA A 174 -15.26 -6.70 46.03
N ASP A 175 -16.19 -6.54 45.07
CA ASP A 175 -16.36 -7.49 43.98
C ASP A 175 -15.14 -7.47 43.04
N ILE A 176 -14.60 -6.28 42.76
CA ILE A 176 -13.37 -6.13 41.97
C ILE A 176 -12.09 -6.17 42.81
N ALA A 177 -12.18 -6.63 44.06
CA ALA A 177 -11.07 -6.71 45.03
C ALA A 177 -10.22 -5.43 45.04
N ALA A 178 -10.88 -4.28 45.17
CA ALA A 178 -10.30 -2.96 45.32
C ALA A 178 -10.78 -2.32 46.64
N ALA A 179 -10.02 -1.35 47.15
CA ALA A 179 -10.48 -0.48 48.22
C ALA A 179 -11.18 0.75 47.65
N ALA A 180 -12.01 1.41 48.45
CA ALA A 180 -12.58 2.71 48.09
C ALA A 180 -11.44 3.71 47.78
N PRO A 181 -11.48 4.40 46.62
CA PRO A 181 -10.43 5.32 46.23
C PRO A 181 -10.21 6.48 47.21
N THR A 182 -8.94 6.82 47.45
CA THR A 182 -8.52 8.03 48.15
C THR A 182 -8.25 9.16 47.16
N ASP A 183 -8.10 10.39 47.66
CA ASP A 183 -7.73 11.55 46.84
C ASP A 183 -6.44 11.27 46.05
N GLY A 184 -6.49 11.52 44.74
CA GLY A 184 -5.38 11.31 43.82
C GLY A 184 -5.15 9.87 43.38
N ALA A 185 -5.95 8.90 43.85
CA ALA A 185 -5.90 7.53 43.34
C ALA A 185 -6.20 7.52 41.82
N ARG A 186 -5.49 6.67 41.07
CA ARG A 186 -5.53 6.63 39.60
C ARG A 186 -5.89 5.25 39.10
N TRP A 187 -6.97 5.14 38.33
CA TRP A 187 -7.38 3.90 37.68
C TRP A 187 -7.32 4.05 36.16
N GLY A 188 -7.03 2.94 35.48
CA GLY A 188 -7.18 2.87 34.03
C GLY A 188 -8.63 2.53 33.73
N ALA A 189 -9.25 3.24 32.79
CA ALA A 189 -10.59 2.93 32.36
C ALA A 189 -10.77 3.10 30.86
N ASN A 190 -11.70 2.34 30.30
CA ASN A 190 -12.18 2.57 28.95
C ASN A 190 -13.69 2.42 28.91
N VAL A 191 -14.36 3.37 28.24
CA VAL A 191 -15.79 3.30 27.95
C VAL A 191 -15.92 3.05 26.46
N CYS A 192 -16.60 1.98 26.09
CA CYS A 192 -16.74 1.57 24.70
C CYS A 192 -18.21 1.54 24.30
N LEU A 193 -18.45 1.72 23.02
CA LEU A 193 -19.77 1.61 22.41
C LEU A 193 -19.66 0.67 21.22
N HIS A 194 -20.58 -0.29 21.17
CA HIS A 194 -20.83 -1.10 19.99
C HIS A 194 -22.27 -0.83 19.55
N LEU A 195 -22.46 -0.36 18.32
CA LEU A 195 -23.77 -0.30 17.67
C LEU A 195 -23.81 -1.24 16.46
N LYS A 196 -24.69 -2.23 16.53
CA LYS A 196 -24.89 -3.24 15.49
C LYS A 196 -25.66 -2.64 14.30
N GLY A 197 -25.24 -2.95 13.08
CA GLY A 197 -25.91 -2.50 11.84
C GLY A 197 -24.99 -2.45 10.62
N ARG A 198 -25.46 -1.84 9.53
CA ARG A 198 -24.65 -1.47 8.36
C ARG A 198 -24.68 0.05 8.17
N PRO A 199 -23.56 0.78 8.40
CA PRO A 199 -22.29 0.32 8.94
C PRO A 199 -22.32 0.05 10.45
N GLU A 200 -21.54 -0.93 10.92
CA GLU A 200 -21.28 -1.18 12.34
C GLU A 200 -20.45 -0.02 12.93
N THR A 201 -20.80 0.43 14.13
CA THR A 201 -20.08 1.54 14.80
C THR A 201 -19.44 1.05 16.09
N LEU A 202 -18.11 1.17 16.16
CA LEU A 202 -17.31 0.90 17.35
C LEU A 202 -16.70 2.21 17.85
N GLY A 203 -16.93 2.54 19.11
CA GLY A 203 -16.39 3.71 19.80
C GLY A 203 -15.64 3.33 21.07
N THR A 204 -14.62 4.10 21.42
CA THR A 204 -13.78 3.92 22.61
C THR A 204 -13.40 5.29 23.18
N TRP A 205 -13.38 5.44 24.50
CA TRP A 205 -12.95 6.67 25.16
C TRP A 205 -11.42 6.79 25.13
N GLY A 206 -10.71 5.72 25.48
CA GLY A 206 -9.26 5.62 25.34
C GLY A 206 -8.83 5.42 23.88
N PRO A 207 -7.65 5.91 23.46
CA PRO A 207 -7.15 5.79 22.09
C PRO A 207 -6.57 4.40 21.80
N VAL A 208 -7.35 3.33 21.99
CA VAL A 208 -6.92 1.96 21.69
C VAL A 208 -6.67 1.77 20.20
N LYS A 209 -5.76 0.87 19.84
CA LYS A 209 -5.34 0.65 18.45
C LYS A 209 -6.25 -0.31 17.72
N SER A 210 -6.72 -1.36 18.39
CA SER A 210 -7.50 -2.42 17.73
C SER A 210 -8.52 -3.14 18.61
N ALA A 211 -8.33 -3.18 19.94
CA ALA A 211 -9.21 -3.92 20.82
C ALA A 211 -9.60 -3.10 22.06
N PHE A 212 -10.88 -3.14 22.46
CA PHE A 212 -11.39 -2.42 23.63
C PHE A 212 -10.66 -2.75 24.93
N ARG A 213 -10.08 -3.96 25.04
CA ARG A 213 -9.32 -4.44 26.19
C ARG A 213 -7.84 -4.01 26.26
N GLU A 214 -7.36 -3.17 25.35
CA GLU A 214 -5.96 -2.76 25.28
C GLU A 214 -5.57 -1.78 26.42
N MET A 215 -5.30 -2.33 27.62
CA MET A 215 -5.01 -1.56 28.84
C MET A 215 -3.88 -0.53 28.73
N ALA A 216 -2.97 -0.70 27.76
CA ALA A 216 -1.87 0.24 27.53
C ALA A 216 -2.37 1.66 27.18
N ASN A 217 -3.54 1.75 26.53
CA ASN A 217 -4.13 2.99 26.01
C ASN A 217 -5.48 3.34 26.67
N PHE A 218 -5.75 2.80 27.86
CA PHE A 218 -6.90 3.22 28.65
C PHE A 218 -6.78 4.69 29.06
N GLY A 219 -7.92 5.37 29.09
CA GLY A 219 -8.04 6.67 29.74
C GLY A 219 -7.79 6.54 31.25
N GLU A 220 -7.66 7.69 31.91
CA GLU A 220 -7.32 7.75 33.31
C GLU A 220 -8.45 8.36 34.14
N LEU A 221 -8.87 7.63 35.17
CA LEU A 221 -9.75 8.14 36.21
C LEU A 221 -8.90 8.61 37.39
N VAL A 222 -9.08 9.87 37.81
CA VAL A 222 -8.41 10.44 38.98
C VAL A 222 -9.45 10.69 40.06
N PHE A 223 -9.36 9.99 41.19
CA PHE A 223 -10.40 10.09 42.22
C PHE A 223 -10.20 11.27 43.16
N THR A 224 -11.30 11.90 43.54
CA THR A 224 -11.34 12.99 44.52
C THR A 224 -12.57 12.91 45.42
N ARG A 225 -12.40 13.11 46.72
CA ARG A 225 -13.44 13.03 47.73
C ARG A 225 -14.00 14.40 48.10
N SER A 226 -13.27 15.47 47.81
CA SER A 226 -13.63 16.86 48.14
C SER A 226 -13.41 17.86 47.00
N GLY A 227 -12.73 17.45 45.93
CA GLY A 227 -12.45 18.30 44.77
C GLY A 227 -13.63 18.40 43.79
N PRO A 228 -13.60 19.41 42.91
CA PRO A 228 -14.65 19.62 41.93
C PRO A 228 -14.58 18.57 40.82
N THR A 229 -15.71 18.36 40.15
CA THR A 229 -15.85 17.49 38.97
C THR A 229 -16.29 18.31 37.77
N ALA A 230 -15.86 17.90 36.58
CA ALA A 230 -16.29 18.50 35.32
C ALA A 230 -17.12 17.51 34.50
N ALA A 231 -18.12 18.02 33.78
CA ALA A 231 -18.91 17.22 32.85
C ALA A 231 -19.01 17.93 31.50
N VAL A 232 -18.75 17.20 30.40
CA VAL A 232 -18.93 17.72 29.04
C VAL A 232 -20.25 17.22 28.47
N ALA A 233 -21.07 18.14 27.98
CA ALA A 233 -22.37 17.80 27.43
C ALA A 233 -22.22 17.09 26.07
N GLY A 234 -21.37 17.56 25.15
CA GLY A 234 -21.29 16.91 23.84
C GLY A 234 -20.20 17.49 22.97
N LEU A 235 -19.74 16.66 22.03
CA LEU A 235 -18.78 17.04 20.99
C LEU A 235 -19.43 17.04 19.59
N ASP A 236 -20.75 16.94 19.49
CA ASP A 236 -21.49 16.85 18.22
C ASP A 236 -21.24 18.05 17.30
N ALA A 237 -21.02 19.23 17.88
CA ALA A 237 -20.65 20.43 17.12
C ALA A 237 -19.37 20.24 16.30
N LEU A 238 -18.43 19.39 16.75
CA LEU A 238 -17.17 19.11 16.04
C LEU A 238 -17.41 18.24 14.80
N LEU A 239 -18.46 17.41 14.81
CA LEU A 239 -18.91 16.65 13.64
C LEU A 239 -19.64 17.55 12.64
N ALA A 240 -20.29 18.61 13.12
CA ALA A 240 -20.94 19.61 12.28
C ALA A 240 -19.94 20.65 11.70
N GLY A 241 -18.78 20.82 12.32
CA GLY A 241 -17.76 21.81 11.93
C GLY A 241 -17.95 23.19 12.57
N SER A 242 -19.07 23.45 13.24
CA SER A 242 -19.31 24.70 13.97
C SER A 242 -20.34 24.51 15.08
N GLY A 243 -20.32 25.41 16.07
CA GLY A 243 -21.26 25.42 17.19
C GLY A 243 -20.57 25.71 18.51
N GLU A 244 -21.04 25.09 19.58
CA GLU A 244 -20.49 25.30 20.93
C GLU A 244 -20.29 23.98 21.65
N ILE A 245 -19.13 23.82 22.32
CA ILE A 245 -18.94 22.77 23.31
C ILE A 245 -19.45 23.28 24.64
N LYS A 246 -20.49 22.62 25.18
CA LYS A 246 -21.10 22.95 26.47
C LYS A 246 -20.57 22.04 27.55
N ALA A 247 -20.28 22.60 28.72
CA ALA A 247 -19.77 21.85 29.88
C ALA A 247 -20.25 22.48 31.20
N SER A 248 -20.12 21.71 32.28
CA SER A 248 -20.49 22.10 33.63
C SER A 248 -19.42 21.71 34.65
N LEU A 249 -19.34 22.46 35.74
CA LEU A 249 -18.40 22.28 36.84
C LEU A 249 -19.22 22.19 38.12
N HIS A 250 -18.99 21.15 38.90
CA HIS A 250 -19.63 20.95 40.19
C HIS A 250 -18.58 20.99 41.31
N GLY A 251 -18.92 21.63 42.44
CA GLY A 251 -18.00 21.85 43.57
C GLY A 251 -17.32 23.23 43.58
N ALA A 252 -16.82 23.64 44.74
CA ALA A 252 -16.28 24.98 44.97
C ALA A 252 -14.81 25.12 44.53
N GLY A 253 -14.47 26.25 43.89
CA GLY A 253 -13.10 26.68 43.57
C GLY A 253 -12.88 27.02 42.10
N PRO A 254 -11.90 27.89 41.78
CA PRO A 254 -11.67 28.32 40.40
C PRO A 254 -11.08 27.19 39.55
N ALA A 255 -11.68 26.96 38.39
CA ALA A 255 -11.13 26.09 37.35
C ALA A 255 -11.08 26.84 36.02
N THR A 256 -10.21 26.40 35.12
CA THR A 256 -10.00 27.00 33.80
C THR A 256 -10.24 25.96 32.74
N SER A 257 -10.99 26.33 31.70
CA SER A 257 -11.20 25.52 30.50
C SER A 257 -10.37 26.06 29.34
N GLU A 258 -9.81 25.15 28.53
CA GLU A 258 -9.05 25.45 27.33
C GLU A 258 -9.50 24.54 26.18
N LEU A 259 -9.78 25.10 25.01
CA LEU A 259 -10.05 24.37 23.77
C LEU A 259 -9.02 24.76 22.72
N LYS A 260 -8.30 23.77 22.21
CA LYS A 260 -7.38 23.93 21.08
C LYS A 260 -7.79 23.01 19.93
N ILE A 261 -7.80 23.54 18.70
CA ILE A 261 -8.09 22.76 17.48
C ILE A 261 -7.08 23.15 16.40
N TRP A 262 -6.51 22.15 15.74
CA TRP A 262 -5.59 22.26 14.61
C TRP A 262 -6.21 21.60 13.38
N ARG A 263 -5.90 22.13 12.18
CA ARG A 263 -6.23 21.49 10.91
C ARG A 263 -5.06 20.60 10.48
N GLY A 264 -5.34 19.30 10.31
CA GLY A 264 -4.31 18.29 10.04
C GLY A 264 -3.10 18.39 10.99
N ASP A 265 -1.91 18.44 10.39
CA ASP A 265 -0.63 18.47 11.09
C ASP A 265 -0.05 19.90 11.26
N GLU A 266 -0.89 20.93 11.09
CA GLU A 266 -0.47 22.32 11.31
C GLU A 266 0.10 22.52 12.72
N LYS A 267 1.16 23.34 12.82
CA LYS A 267 1.86 23.59 14.10
C LYS A 267 1.06 24.52 15.02
N ALA A 268 0.39 25.53 14.47
CA ALA A 268 -0.40 26.49 15.23
C ALA A 268 -1.88 26.08 15.28
N PRO A 269 -2.57 26.24 16.43
CA PRO A 269 -3.99 25.95 16.51
C PRO A 269 -4.82 27.01 15.77
N LEU A 270 -5.80 26.57 14.98
CA LEU A 270 -6.83 27.42 14.37
C LEU A 270 -7.80 27.98 15.41
N VAL A 271 -8.15 27.17 16.41
CA VAL A 271 -8.98 27.57 17.55
C VAL A 271 -8.14 27.46 18.79
N ASN A 272 -8.03 28.53 19.57
CA ASN A 272 -7.35 28.53 20.86
C ASN A 272 -8.14 29.42 21.83
N LEU A 273 -9.02 28.80 22.61
CA LEU A 273 -9.95 29.47 23.50
C LEU A 273 -9.64 29.08 24.94
N GLN A 274 -9.63 30.07 25.83
CA GLN A 274 -9.48 29.85 27.27
C GLN A 274 -10.57 30.64 28.00
N LYS A 275 -11.33 29.97 28.87
CA LYS A 275 -12.41 30.59 29.67
C LYS A 275 -12.43 30.01 31.09
N PRO A 276 -12.83 30.79 32.11
CA PRO A 276 -13.14 30.24 33.42
C PRO A 276 -14.21 29.14 33.30
N ALA A 277 -13.97 28.00 33.95
CA ALA A 277 -14.99 26.97 34.10
C ALA A 277 -15.96 27.41 35.20
N ALA A 278 -17.25 27.38 34.90
CA ALA A 278 -18.34 27.81 35.78
C ALA A 278 -19.34 26.67 35.96
N GLU A 279 -20.39 26.87 36.75
CA GLU A 279 -21.46 25.87 36.92
C GLU A 279 -21.99 25.38 35.56
N ARG A 280 -22.15 26.30 34.59
CA ARG A 280 -22.37 26.00 33.17
C ARG A 280 -21.60 26.99 32.31
N TRP A 281 -20.92 26.52 31.27
CA TRP A 281 -20.26 27.39 30.28
C TRP A 281 -20.26 26.77 28.88
N ALA A 282 -19.88 27.59 27.90
CA ALA A 282 -19.79 27.20 26.50
C ALA A 282 -18.54 27.77 25.81
N LEU A 283 -17.96 26.96 24.93
CA LEU A 283 -16.81 27.27 24.09
C LEU A 283 -17.27 27.26 22.61
N PRO A 284 -17.64 28.43 22.05
CA PRO A 284 -18.07 28.54 20.65
C PRO A 284 -16.88 28.42 19.70
N PHE A 285 -17.05 27.76 18.56
CA PHE A 285 -16.03 27.63 17.52
C PHE A 285 -16.64 27.45 16.14
N THR A 286 -15.83 27.72 15.11
CA THR A 286 -16.14 27.45 13.70
C THR A 286 -14.87 26.94 13.01
N LEU A 287 -14.99 25.85 12.26
CA LEU A 287 -13.91 25.27 11.47
C LEU A 287 -14.06 25.69 9.99
N PRO A 288 -12.96 25.90 9.26
CA PRO A 288 -13.01 26.11 7.82
C PRO A 288 -13.67 24.95 7.08
N GLU A 289 -14.51 25.25 6.11
CA GLU A 289 -15.19 24.23 5.32
C GLU A 289 -14.25 23.58 4.30
N PRO A 290 -14.18 22.23 4.21
CA PRO A 290 -13.41 21.55 3.19
C PRO A 290 -13.96 21.84 1.79
N SER A 291 -13.07 22.06 0.84
CA SER A 291 -13.44 22.07 -0.58
C SER A 291 -13.64 20.64 -1.12
N THR A 292 -14.37 20.50 -2.23
CA THR A 292 -14.50 19.20 -2.93
C THR A 292 -13.13 18.59 -3.32
N GLN A 293 -12.15 19.43 -3.63
CA GLN A 293 -10.78 18.99 -4.00
C GLN A 293 -10.02 18.42 -2.81
N GLU A 294 -10.18 19.03 -1.64
CA GLU A 294 -9.56 18.54 -0.41
C GLU A 294 -10.26 17.27 0.12
N GLY A 295 -11.50 17.02 -0.31
CA GLY A 295 -12.32 15.93 0.18
C GLY A 295 -12.64 16.12 1.67
N ALA A 296 -12.39 15.09 2.47
CA ALA A 296 -12.59 15.15 3.91
C ALA A 296 -11.30 15.59 4.62
N VAL A 297 -11.39 16.66 5.41
CA VAL A 297 -10.26 17.24 6.14
C VAL A 297 -10.29 16.80 7.59
N THR A 298 -9.14 16.36 8.08
CA THR A 298 -8.96 16.02 9.50
C THR A 298 -8.71 17.26 10.33
N TYR A 299 -9.41 17.36 11.47
CA TYR A 299 -9.11 18.31 12.54
C TYR A 299 -8.77 17.55 13.81
N ARG A 300 -7.68 17.91 14.47
CA ARG A 300 -7.31 17.37 15.79
C ARG A 300 -7.51 18.44 16.84
N GLY A 301 -7.84 18.05 18.06
CA GLY A 301 -8.03 19.03 19.13
C GLY A 301 -7.97 18.43 20.51
N GLU A 302 -7.95 19.33 21.49
CA GLU A 302 -7.88 19.00 22.90
C GLU A 302 -8.80 19.95 23.68
N LEU A 303 -9.65 19.37 24.51
CA LEU A 303 -10.42 20.08 25.53
C LEU A 303 -9.82 19.76 26.90
N ARG A 304 -9.43 20.80 27.63
CA ARG A 304 -8.85 20.68 28.96
C ARG A 304 -9.68 21.47 29.97
N VAL A 305 -9.93 20.89 31.14
CA VAL A 305 -10.41 21.61 32.32
C VAL A 305 -9.43 21.33 33.43
N THR A 306 -8.80 22.38 33.95
CA THR A 306 -7.75 22.28 34.96
C THR A 306 -8.04 23.15 36.17
N ARG A 307 -7.65 22.68 37.34
CA ARG A 307 -7.62 23.45 38.58
C ARG A 307 -6.25 23.31 39.21
N ASP A 308 -5.63 24.43 39.57
CA ASP A 308 -4.31 24.46 40.23
C ASP A 308 -3.24 23.61 39.50
N GLY A 309 -3.34 23.53 38.16
CA GLY A 309 -2.46 22.72 37.31
C GLY A 309 -2.86 21.23 37.19
N ALA A 310 -3.78 20.73 38.02
CA ALA A 310 -4.28 19.36 37.94
C ALA A 310 -5.46 19.24 36.93
N PRO A 311 -5.50 18.20 36.08
CA PRO A 311 -6.60 18.00 35.14
C PRO A 311 -7.85 17.47 35.86
N LEU A 312 -8.95 18.21 35.76
CA LEU A 312 -10.30 17.72 36.06
C LEU A 312 -10.88 16.95 34.87
N LEU A 313 -10.53 17.40 33.66
CA LEU A 313 -10.90 16.75 32.41
C LEU A 313 -9.82 17.01 31.37
N PHE A 314 -9.46 15.99 30.62
CA PHE A 314 -8.66 16.08 29.42
C PHE A 314 -9.28 15.17 28.35
N LEU A 315 -9.70 15.77 27.23
CA LEU A 315 -10.31 15.07 26.11
C LEU A 315 -9.56 15.43 24.83
N PRO A 316 -8.65 14.57 24.35
CA PRO A 316 -8.15 14.67 22.99
C PRO A 316 -9.21 14.12 22.03
N PHE A 317 -9.30 14.72 20.85
CA PHE A 317 -10.20 14.27 19.80
C PHE A 317 -9.59 14.50 18.43
N LYS A 318 -10.04 13.69 17.46
CA LYS A 318 -9.84 13.90 16.04
C LYS A 318 -11.22 13.85 15.39
N THR A 319 -11.54 14.78 14.51
CA THR A 319 -12.79 14.78 13.74
C THR A 319 -12.46 14.86 12.26
N LEU A 320 -13.25 14.17 11.45
CA LEU A 320 -13.12 14.21 10.00
C LEU A 320 -14.30 15.00 9.45
N LEU A 321 -14.02 16.18 8.90
CA LEU A 321 -15.03 17.06 8.33
C LEU A 321 -15.06 16.85 6.81
N ALA A 322 -16.19 16.41 6.27
CA ALA A 322 -16.40 16.31 4.83
C ALA A 322 -17.00 17.60 4.27
N SER A 323 -16.73 17.91 3.00
CA SER A 323 -17.37 19.03 2.31
C SER A 323 -18.91 18.93 2.38
N PRO A 324 -19.65 20.03 2.61
CA PRO A 324 -21.13 19.99 2.64
C PRO A 324 -21.71 19.67 1.27
N VAL A 325 -20.99 19.99 0.20
CA VAL A 325 -21.37 19.78 -1.19
C VAL A 325 -20.15 19.28 -1.93
N ASN A 326 -20.29 18.14 -2.60
CA ASN A 326 -19.33 17.71 -3.60
C ASN A 326 -19.72 18.34 -4.93
N PHE A 327 -18.83 19.19 -5.45
CA PHE A 327 -19.00 19.96 -6.66
C PHE A 327 -17.90 19.65 -7.67
N HIS A 328 -18.30 19.01 -8.76
CA HIS A 328 -17.41 18.68 -9.86
C HIS A 328 -17.82 19.40 -11.13
N VAL A 329 -16.83 19.74 -11.95
CA VAL A 329 -17.06 20.25 -13.30
C VAL A 329 -16.53 19.23 -14.30
N ARG A 330 -17.36 18.86 -15.27
CA ARG A 330 -17.05 17.91 -16.34
C ARG A 330 -17.17 18.58 -17.69
N ALA A 331 -16.29 18.26 -18.62
CA ALA A 331 -16.38 18.70 -20.00
C ALA A 331 -16.52 17.50 -20.93
N HIS A 332 -17.52 17.58 -21.80
CA HIS A 332 -17.76 16.63 -22.89
C HIS A 332 -17.27 17.27 -24.18
N ILE A 333 -16.10 16.86 -24.65
CA ILE A 333 -15.41 17.46 -25.80
C ILE A 333 -16.22 17.26 -27.07
N ARG A 334 -16.82 16.08 -27.22
CA ARG A 334 -17.58 15.68 -28.40
C ARG A 334 -18.90 16.45 -28.53
N ASP A 335 -19.61 16.59 -27.41
CA ASP A 335 -20.92 17.24 -27.34
C ASP A 335 -20.83 18.74 -27.04
N LYS A 336 -19.63 19.27 -26.83
CA LYS A 336 -19.35 20.68 -26.53
C LYS A 336 -20.21 21.21 -25.38
N THR A 337 -20.30 20.41 -24.32
CA THR A 337 -21.11 20.67 -23.13
C THR A 337 -20.26 20.61 -21.86
N LEU A 338 -20.42 21.60 -20.99
CA LEU A 338 -19.78 21.67 -19.68
C LEU A 338 -20.84 21.41 -18.61
N GLU A 339 -20.61 20.44 -17.74
CA GLU A 339 -21.55 20.04 -16.69
C GLU A 339 -21.01 20.37 -15.30
N ALA A 340 -21.89 20.88 -14.46
CA ALA A 340 -21.67 21.06 -13.04
C ALA A 340 -22.47 20.00 -12.29
N GLU A 341 -21.77 19.07 -11.67
CA GLU A 341 -22.34 18.02 -10.83
C GLU A 341 -22.30 18.46 -9.37
N VAL A 342 -23.46 18.44 -8.72
CA VAL A 342 -23.65 18.89 -7.34
C VAL A 342 -24.28 17.75 -6.56
N ALA A 343 -23.54 17.19 -5.60
CA ALA A 343 -24.02 16.18 -4.68
C ALA A 343 -23.90 16.69 -3.24
N VAL A 344 -24.89 16.37 -2.40
CA VAL A 344 -24.88 16.79 -1.00
C VAL A 344 -23.99 15.86 -0.18
N GLY A 345 -23.13 16.44 0.66
CA GLY A 345 -22.32 15.72 1.62
C GLY A 345 -23.12 15.26 2.84
N PRO A 346 -22.73 14.15 3.48
CA PRO A 346 -23.54 13.45 4.48
C PRO A 346 -23.85 14.23 5.76
N ARG A 347 -23.15 15.35 6.02
CA ARG A 347 -23.35 16.20 7.21
C ARG A 347 -24.46 17.24 7.06
N VAL A 348 -24.94 17.49 5.84
CA VAL A 348 -26.04 18.44 5.59
C VAL A 348 -27.36 17.78 6.00
N ARG A 349 -28.00 18.28 7.06
CA ARG A 349 -29.33 17.81 7.48
C ARG A 349 -30.39 18.47 6.62
N ASN A 350 -31.46 17.72 6.30
CA ASN A 350 -32.59 18.18 5.49
C ASN A 350 -32.15 18.99 4.25
N PRO A 351 -31.37 18.40 3.32
CA PRO A 351 -30.89 19.11 2.14
C PRO A 351 -32.01 19.80 1.34
N GLU A 352 -33.24 19.29 1.40
CA GLU A 352 -34.43 19.87 0.81
C GLU A 352 -34.78 21.28 1.32
N ASP A 353 -34.31 21.68 2.51
CA ASP A 353 -34.53 23.01 3.09
C ASP A 353 -33.58 24.07 2.51
N HIS A 354 -32.61 23.65 1.68
CA HIS A 354 -31.59 24.50 1.09
C HIS A 354 -31.83 24.75 -0.40
N ARG A 355 -31.63 25.99 -0.85
CA ARG A 355 -31.59 26.32 -2.28
C ARG A 355 -30.16 26.24 -2.78
N CYS A 356 -29.95 25.69 -3.98
CA CYS A 356 -28.64 25.64 -4.61
C CYS A 356 -28.68 26.31 -5.99
N ARG A 357 -27.61 27.02 -6.35
CA ARG A 357 -27.46 27.71 -7.62
C ARG A 357 -26.09 27.43 -8.19
N VAL A 358 -26.04 27.14 -9.49
CA VAL A 358 -24.81 27.06 -10.26
C VAL A 358 -24.72 28.27 -11.18
N THR A 359 -23.55 28.89 -11.23
CA THR A 359 -23.27 30.04 -12.09
C THR A 359 -22.04 29.81 -12.95
N ILE A 360 -21.97 30.51 -14.07
CA ILE A 360 -20.78 30.57 -14.93
C ILE A 360 -20.44 32.04 -15.22
N ALA A 361 -19.14 32.34 -15.21
CA ALA A 361 -18.57 33.67 -15.44
C ALA A 361 -17.25 33.54 -16.23
N PRO A 362 -16.74 34.61 -16.87
CA PRO A 362 -15.33 34.66 -17.25
C PRO A 362 -14.47 34.52 -15.99
N LYS A 363 -13.27 33.94 -16.12
CA LYS A 363 -12.31 33.87 -15.02
C LYS A 363 -12.06 35.27 -14.43
N GLY A 364 -12.34 35.46 -13.14
CA GLY A 364 -12.25 36.77 -12.45
C GLY A 364 -13.29 37.82 -12.87
N GLY A 365 -14.29 37.44 -13.68
CA GLY A 365 -15.33 38.31 -14.22
C GLY A 365 -16.67 38.23 -13.49
N LYS A 366 -17.69 38.89 -14.05
CA LYS A 366 -19.07 38.83 -13.53
C LYS A 366 -19.82 37.62 -14.08
N VAL A 367 -20.76 37.08 -13.29
CA VAL A 367 -21.68 36.00 -13.71
C VAL A 367 -22.42 36.36 -15.00
N THR A 368 -22.37 35.47 -15.98
CA THR A 368 -23.06 35.61 -17.27
C THR A 368 -24.28 34.71 -17.39
N LYS A 369 -24.28 33.53 -16.75
CA LYS A 369 -25.44 32.65 -16.67
C LYS A 369 -25.55 32.02 -15.28
N SER A 370 -26.79 31.80 -14.85
CA SER A 370 -27.15 31.26 -13.54
C SER A 370 -28.30 30.27 -13.71
N VAL A 371 -28.20 29.13 -13.04
CA VAL A 371 -29.23 28.07 -13.05
C VAL A 371 -29.48 27.62 -11.61
N ASP A 372 -30.74 27.65 -11.18
CA ASP A 372 -31.14 27.10 -9.88
C ASP A 372 -31.26 25.58 -9.98
N VAL A 373 -30.69 24.87 -9.01
CA VAL A 373 -30.82 23.42 -8.86
C VAL A 373 -32.19 23.13 -8.23
N PRO A 374 -33.08 22.36 -8.89
CA PRO A 374 -34.47 22.22 -8.45
C PRO A 374 -34.64 21.67 -7.04
N ARG A 375 -33.80 20.71 -6.63
CA ARG A 375 -33.81 20.11 -5.29
C ARG A 375 -32.45 19.51 -4.96
N LEU A 376 -32.03 19.69 -3.71
CA LEU A 376 -30.89 18.98 -3.14
C LEU A 376 -31.37 17.72 -2.39
N SER A 377 -30.61 16.63 -2.51
CA SER A 377 -30.95 15.31 -1.96
C SER A 377 -29.66 14.55 -1.62
N HIS A 378 -29.71 13.68 -0.61
CA HIS A 378 -28.63 12.72 -0.34
C HIS A 378 -28.63 11.53 -1.31
N ALA A 379 -29.75 11.28 -1.99
CA ALA A 379 -29.91 10.12 -2.86
C ALA A 379 -29.50 10.38 -4.32
N GLU A 380 -29.45 11.64 -4.75
CA GLU A 380 -29.29 12.01 -6.15
C GLU A 380 -28.24 13.11 -6.32
N THR A 381 -27.43 13.00 -7.37
CA THR A 381 -26.55 14.06 -7.84
C THR A 381 -27.31 14.94 -8.83
N ALA A 382 -27.38 16.24 -8.57
CA ALA A 382 -27.93 17.19 -9.52
C ALA A 382 -26.89 17.55 -10.58
N THR A 383 -27.29 17.64 -11.84
CA THR A 383 -26.42 18.03 -12.95
C THR A 383 -26.98 19.28 -13.63
N VAL A 384 -26.13 20.30 -13.79
CA VAL A 384 -26.45 21.52 -14.55
C VAL A 384 -25.53 21.58 -15.77
N SER A 385 -26.09 21.57 -16.97
CA SER A 385 -25.33 21.58 -18.21
C SER A 385 -25.32 22.96 -18.88
N PHE A 386 -24.16 23.37 -19.37
CA PHE A 386 -23.91 24.59 -20.14
C PHE A 386 -23.41 24.20 -21.53
N ALA A 387 -24.11 24.62 -22.58
CA ALA A 387 -23.63 24.42 -23.95
C ALA A 387 -22.48 25.38 -24.24
N GLN A 388 -21.66 25.11 -25.27
CA GLN A 388 -20.56 26.01 -25.66
C GLN A 388 -20.99 27.48 -25.85
N GLY A 389 -22.20 27.74 -26.36
CA GLY A 389 -22.72 29.10 -26.51
C GLY A 389 -23.05 29.82 -25.20
N ASP A 390 -23.15 29.10 -24.09
CA ASP A 390 -23.36 29.66 -22.75
C ASP A 390 -22.06 30.12 -22.07
N LEU A 391 -20.90 29.64 -22.57
CA LEU A 391 -19.60 29.97 -21.99
C LEU A 391 -19.21 31.39 -22.41
N PRO A 392 -18.86 32.26 -21.46
CA PRO A 392 -18.55 33.66 -21.74
C PRO A 392 -17.14 33.89 -22.30
N GLY A 393 -16.44 32.82 -22.67
CA GLY A 393 -15.06 32.82 -23.15
C GLY A 393 -14.43 31.44 -23.04
N LYS A 394 -13.13 31.35 -23.33
CA LYS A 394 -12.35 30.11 -23.18
C LYS A 394 -12.05 29.79 -21.72
N ASP A 395 -11.73 30.81 -20.93
CA ASP A 395 -11.43 30.69 -19.50
C ASP A 395 -12.64 31.08 -18.68
N VAL A 396 -13.21 30.09 -17.99
CA VAL A 396 -14.47 30.24 -17.25
C VAL A 396 -14.28 29.87 -15.78
N ALA A 397 -15.08 30.50 -14.93
CA ALA A 397 -15.28 30.14 -13.54
C ALA A 397 -16.71 29.60 -13.39
N VAL A 398 -16.84 28.35 -12.96
CA VAL A 398 -18.11 27.73 -12.60
C VAL A 398 -18.21 27.71 -11.08
N ALA A 399 -19.25 28.29 -10.51
CA ALA A 399 -19.43 28.36 -9.07
C ALA A 399 -20.74 27.74 -8.64
N VAL A 400 -20.71 27.03 -7.51
CA VAL A 400 -21.90 26.56 -6.80
C VAL A 400 -22.08 27.40 -5.54
N THR A 401 -23.31 27.84 -5.29
CA THR A 401 -23.69 28.55 -4.07
C THR A 401 -24.90 27.88 -3.44
N VAL A 402 -24.81 27.53 -2.16
CA VAL A 402 -25.92 27.01 -1.36
C VAL A 402 -26.43 28.09 -0.42
N PHE A 403 -27.74 28.24 -0.35
CA PHE A 403 -28.43 29.20 0.49
C PHE A 403 -29.24 28.48 1.57
N ASP A 404 -29.34 29.09 2.76
CA ASP A 404 -30.30 28.69 3.79
C ASP A 404 -31.73 29.12 3.43
N SER A 405 -32.70 28.72 4.26
CA SER A 405 -34.11 29.08 4.10
C SER A 405 -34.39 30.59 4.22
N ALA A 406 -33.45 31.36 4.79
CA ALA A 406 -33.50 32.83 4.84
C ALA A 406 -32.86 33.50 3.62
N GLY A 407 -32.35 32.71 2.65
CA GLY A 407 -31.73 33.20 1.42
C GLY A 407 -30.28 33.67 1.58
N ARG A 408 -29.63 33.37 2.71
CA ARG A 408 -28.21 33.72 2.94
C ARG A 408 -27.32 32.63 2.37
N ALA A 409 -26.24 33.02 1.69
CA ALA A 409 -25.25 32.05 1.20
C ALA A 409 -24.53 31.42 2.40
N VAL A 410 -24.60 30.09 2.51
CA VAL A 410 -23.99 29.30 3.59
C VAL A 410 -22.82 28.46 3.10
N PHE A 411 -22.69 28.27 1.78
CA PHE A 411 -21.55 27.62 1.15
C PHE A 411 -21.37 28.17 -0.26
N GLU A 412 -20.12 28.39 -0.67
CA GLU A 412 -19.77 28.76 -2.02
C GLU A 412 -18.46 28.08 -2.41
N GLN A 413 -18.41 27.53 -3.62
CA GLN A 413 -17.19 26.97 -4.19
C GLN A 413 -17.11 27.29 -5.68
N THR A 414 -15.92 27.68 -6.12
CA THR A 414 -15.63 28.00 -7.53
C THR A 414 -14.60 27.02 -8.11
N ARG A 415 -14.77 26.69 -9.38
CA ARG A 415 -13.87 25.89 -10.21
C ARG A 415 -13.51 26.71 -11.44
N GLU A 416 -12.22 26.90 -11.65
CA GLU A 416 -11.73 27.54 -12.88
C GLU A 416 -11.42 26.46 -13.91
N VAL A 417 -11.88 26.67 -15.14
CA VAL A 417 -11.66 25.76 -16.26
C VAL A 417 -11.19 26.57 -17.46
N SER A 418 -10.08 26.14 -18.06
CA SER A 418 -9.47 26.78 -19.22
C SER A 418 -9.68 25.93 -20.47
N ASP A 419 -10.25 26.55 -21.50
CA ASP A 419 -10.58 26.00 -22.82
C ASP A 419 -11.14 24.55 -22.75
N PRO A 420 -12.28 24.33 -22.06
CA PRO A 420 -12.80 22.99 -21.72
C PRO A 420 -13.09 22.09 -22.93
N PHE A 421 -13.08 22.62 -24.14
CA PHE A 421 -13.38 21.86 -25.35
C PHE A 421 -12.19 21.73 -26.30
N GLN A 422 -11.02 22.20 -25.88
CA GLN A 422 -9.74 22.14 -26.60
C GLN A 422 -8.60 21.89 -25.59
N PRO A 423 -8.56 20.73 -24.91
CA PRO A 423 -7.39 20.41 -24.10
C PRO A 423 -6.15 20.31 -24.99
N TRP A 424 -5.00 20.60 -24.40
CA TRP A 424 -3.73 20.75 -25.12
C TRP A 424 -3.34 19.51 -25.96
N TRP A 425 -3.76 18.32 -25.53
CA TRP A 425 -3.47 17.05 -26.20
C TRP A 425 -4.45 16.69 -27.32
N LEU A 426 -5.62 17.34 -27.45
CA LEU A 426 -6.68 16.91 -28.39
C LEU A 426 -6.25 16.97 -29.87
N ASN A 427 -5.42 17.95 -30.21
CA ASN A 427 -4.90 18.15 -31.56
C ASN A 427 -3.38 17.88 -31.64
N ASP A 428 -2.81 17.25 -30.62
CA ASP A 428 -1.41 16.85 -30.65
C ASP A 428 -1.21 15.77 -31.73
N LYS A 429 -0.24 16.00 -32.60
CA LYS A 429 0.12 15.10 -33.71
C LYS A 429 1.43 14.35 -33.44
N THR A 430 1.99 14.48 -32.25
CA THR A 430 3.21 13.78 -31.85
C THR A 430 3.05 12.28 -32.07
N GLY A 431 3.91 11.69 -32.90
CA GLY A 431 3.87 10.27 -33.25
C GLY A 431 2.93 9.92 -34.41
N ALA A 432 2.21 10.89 -34.98
CA ALA A 432 1.39 10.71 -36.19
C ALA A 432 2.15 11.08 -37.48
N GLU A 433 3.42 11.48 -37.38
CA GLU A 433 4.25 11.76 -38.53
C GLU A 433 4.59 10.48 -39.31
N ASP A 434 4.63 10.60 -40.64
CA ASP A 434 5.05 9.52 -41.54
C ASP A 434 6.59 9.39 -41.52
N VAL A 435 7.11 8.91 -40.40
CA VAL A 435 8.55 8.77 -40.13
C VAL A 435 8.90 7.30 -39.92
N ILE A 436 9.95 6.86 -40.62
CA ILE A 436 10.54 5.54 -40.41
C ILE A 436 11.62 5.68 -39.35
N LEU A 437 11.45 4.97 -38.23
CA LEU A 437 12.40 5.01 -37.13
C LEU A 437 13.63 4.14 -37.46
N PRO A 438 14.87 4.62 -37.23
CA PRO A 438 16.03 3.75 -37.28
C PRO A 438 15.92 2.57 -36.29
N PRO A 439 16.40 1.36 -36.62
CA PRO A 439 17.10 0.98 -37.85
C PRO A 439 16.18 0.46 -38.97
N TYR A 440 14.86 0.67 -38.90
CA TYR A 440 13.94 0.20 -39.92
C TYR A 440 14.17 0.90 -41.26
N GLN A 441 13.76 0.22 -42.33
CA GLN A 441 13.90 0.68 -43.71
C GLN A 441 12.52 0.92 -44.33
N PRO A 442 12.42 1.78 -45.36
CA PRO A 442 11.20 1.93 -46.14
C PRO A 442 10.68 0.60 -46.67
N LEU A 443 9.36 0.45 -46.76
CA LEU A 443 8.74 -0.72 -47.39
C LEU A 443 9.05 -0.76 -48.88
N GLU A 444 9.61 -1.88 -49.32
CA GLU A 444 9.78 -2.18 -50.74
C GLU A 444 8.62 -3.04 -51.25
N VAL A 445 8.28 -2.88 -52.53
CA VAL A 445 7.26 -3.69 -53.21
C VAL A 445 7.88 -4.26 -54.47
N GLU A 446 7.95 -5.58 -54.54
CA GLU A 446 8.58 -6.35 -55.62
C GLU A 446 7.50 -7.04 -56.46
N ALA A 447 7.49 -6.78 -57.77
CA ALA A 447 6.58 -7.47 -58.69
C ALA A 447 7.07 -8.89 -58.94
N THR A 448 6.25 -9.89 -58.63
CA THR A 448 6.55 -11.29 -58.95
C THR A 448 6.12 -11.59 -60.38
N ARG A 449 6.97 -12.24 -61.17
CA ARG A 449 6.65 -12.66 -62.55
C ARG A 449 6.36 -14.16 -62.56
N ARG A 450 5.41 -14.61 -63.38
CA ARG A 450 5.28 -16.07 -63.63
C ARG A 450 6.49 -16.54 -64.43
N GLU A 451 7.05 -17.71 -64.08
CA GLU A 451 8.21 -18.30 -64.76
C GLU A 451 8.01 -18.44 -66.29
N ASP A 452 6.76 -18.47 -66.76
CA ASP A 452 6.41 -18.73 -68.16
C ASP A 452 5.75 -17.52 -68.87
N SER A 453 5.69 -16.32 -68.26
CA SER A 453 5.06 -15.15 -68.91
C SER A 453 5.58 -13.79 -68.42
N HIS A 454 5.50 -12.77 -69.27
CA HIS A 454 5.73 -11.36 -68.89
C HIS A 454 4.61 -10.76 -68.00
N ARG A 455 3.63 -11.54 -67.56
CA ARG A 455 2.56 -11.07 -66.67
C ARG A 455 2.97 -11.17 -65.20
N VAL A 456 2.70 -10.10 -64.46
CA VAL A 456 2.89 -10.03 -62.99
C VAL A 456 1.93 -11.02 -62.32
N ALA A 457 2.46 -11.93 -61.50
CA ALA A 457 1.72 -12.96 -60.75
C ALA A 457 1.14 -12.43 -59.42
N GLY A 458 1.66 -11.31 -58.93
CA GLY A 458 1.31 -10.64 -57.67
C GLY A 458 2.45 -9.74 -57.20
N GLU A 459 2.28 -9.10 -56.04
CA GLU A 459 3.29 -8.23 -55.43
C GLU A 459 3.75 -8.79 -54.08
N ARG A 460 5.06 -8.69 -53.80
CA ARG A 460 5.67 -9.06 -52.53
C ARG A 460 6.05 -7.78 -51.78
N ILE A 461 5.57 -7.63 -50.55
CA ILE A 461 5.85 -6.48 -49.69
C ILE A 461 7.01 -6.84 -48.76
N ARG A 462 8.04 -6.00 -48.69
CA ARG A 462 9.30 -6.29 -48.01
C ARG A 462 9.59 -5.26 -46.90
N PRO A 463 9.16 -5.52 -45.66
CA PRO A 463 9.75 -4.89 -44.49
C PRO A 463 11.17 -5.44 -44.24
N TRP A 464 11.93 -4.78 -43.36
CA TRP A 464 13.30 -5.22 -43.03
C TRP A 464 13.37 -6.72 -42.73
N GLY A 465 14.25 -7.49 -43.38
CA GLY A 465 14.45 -8.92 -43.07
C GLY A 465 13.23 -9.85 -43.30
N ARG A 466 12.15 -9.36 -43.94
CA ARG A 466 10.90 -10.09 -44.15
C ARG A 466 10.37 -9.89 -45.58
N ALA A 467 9.52 -10.81 -46.02
CA ALA A 467 8.79 -10.69 -47.26
C ALA A 467 7.41 -11.34 -47.13
N TYR A 468 6.37 -10.63 -47.55
CA TYR A 468 4.98 -11.08 -47.47
C TYR A 468 4.33 -11.08 -48.85
N ARG A 469 3.54 -12.13 -49.13
CA ARG A 469 2.56 -12.13 -50.23
C ARG A 469 1.20 -12.50 -49.68
N PHE A 470 0.16 -11.86 -50.18
CA PHE A 470 -1.22 -12.05 -49.72
C PHE A 470 -2.07 -12.76 -50.78
N GLY A 471 -2.91 -13.67 -50.32
CA GLY A 471 -3.97 -14.32 -51.09
C GLY A 471 -5.34 -13.65 -50.90
N PRO A 472 -6.42 -14.32 -51.31
CA PRO A 472 -7.80 -13.87 -51.08
C PRO A 472 -8.07 -13.52 -49.62
N GLY A 473 -8.87 -12.47 -49.40
CA GLY A 473 -9.21 -11.99 -48.06
C GLY A 473 -8.03 -11.44 -47.26
N LEU A 474 -6.88 -11.20 -47.92
CA LEU A 474 -5.63 -10.75 -47.30
C LEU A 474 -5.03 -11.77 -46.33
N MET A 475 -5.27 -13.05 -46.60
CA MET A 475 -4.59 -14.14 -45.89
C MET A 475 -3.12 -14.23 -46.34
N PRO A 476 -2.15 -14.43 -45.43
CA PRO A 476 -0.75 -14.64 -45.80
C PRO A 476 -0.59 -15.87 -46.69
N ALA A 477 -0.20 -15.66 -47.95
CA ALA A 477 0.06 -16.73 -48.91
C ALA A 477 1.55 -17.14 -48.93
N GLU A 478 2.44 -16.19 -48.63
CA GLU A 478 3.86 -16.45 -48.37
C GLU A 478 4.33 -15.57 -47.22
N VAL A 479 5.13 -16.16 -46.34
CA VAL A 479 5.87 -15.44 -45.30
C VAL A 479 7.31 -15.92 -45.33
N GLU A 480 8.22 -15.01 -45.64
CA GLU A 480 9.66 -15.20 -45.50
C GLU A 480 10.16 -14.30 -44.36
N THR A 481 10.94 -14.86 -43.44
CA THR A 481 11.55 -14.13 -42.33
C THR A 481 12.88 -14.77 -41.97
N ALA A 482 13.88 -13.93 -41.63
CA ALA A 482 15.23 -14.38 -41.30
C ALA A 482 15.83 -15.36 -42.34
N GLY A 483 15.55 -15.13 -43.64
CA GLY A 483 16.07 -15.92 -44.75
C GLY A 483 15.38 -17.27 -45.00
N ALA A 484 14.20 -17.52 -44.41
CA ALA A 484 13.44 -18.74 -44.68
C ALA A 484 11.94 -18.51 -44.87
N SER A 485 11.35 -19.33 -45.74
CA SER A 485 9.90 -19.45 -45.91
C SER A 485 9.32 -20.33 -44.79
N ILE A 486 8.42 -19.78 -43.98
CA ILE A 486 7.93 -20.44 -42.76
C ILE A 486 6.56 -21.13 -42.90
N LEU A 487 5.78 -20.77 -43.92
CA LEU A 487 4.48 -21.39 -44.18
C LEU A 487 4.65 -22.70 -44.94
N ALA A 488 3.90 -23.73 -44.53
CA ALA A 488 3.83 -25.02 -45.24
C ALA A 488 2.86 -24.98 -46.43
N ALA A 489 1.87 -24.08 -46.38
CA ALA A 489 0.90 -23.76 -47.43
C ALA A 489 0.35 -22.33 -47.19
N PRO A 490 -0.38 -21.72 -48.15
CA PRO A 490 -1.09 -20.47 -47.90
C PRO A 490 -2.03 -20.56 -46.70
N ALA A 491 -2.13 -19.49 -45.91
CA ALA A 491 -3.17 -19.37 -44.90
C ALA A 491 -4.53 -19.19 -45.58
N GLU A 492 -5.59 -19.75 -44.98
CA GLU A 492 -6.91 -19.83 -45.60
C GLU A 492 -8.03 -19.58 -44.58
N LEU A 493 -9.10 -18.92 -45.03
CA LEU A 493 -10.35 -18.81 -44.29
C LEU A 493 -11.30 -19.89 -44.82
N LYS A 494 -11.53 -20.96 -44.06
CA LYS A 494 -12.36 -22.10 -44.46
C LYS A 494 -13.79 -21.95 -43.94
N VAL A 495 -14.77 -22.23 -44.79
CA VAL A 495 -16.21 -22.16 -44.48
C VAL A 495 -16.83 -23.52 -44.74
N MET A 496 -17.46 -24.11 -43.72
CA MET A 496 -18.20 -25.36 -43.81
C MET A 496 -19.70 -25.09 -43.69
N VAL A 497 -20.49 -25.57 -44.65
CA VAL A 497 -21.97 -25.50 -44.64
C VAL A 497 -22.54 -26.82 -45.15
N GLY A 498 -23.45 -27.42 -44.38
CA GLY A 498 -24.04 -28.72 -44.71
C GLY A 498 -23.00 -29.85 -44.81
N GLY A 499 -21.94 -29.79 -44.01
CA GLY A 499 -20.84 -30.75 -43.99
C GLY A 499 -19.88 -30.65 -45.18
N ARG A 500 -19.95 -29.58 -45.99
CA ARG A 500 -19.10 -29.37 -47.17
C ARG A 500 -18.33 -28.07 -47.07
N GLU A 501 -17.07 -28.10 -47.50
CA GLU A 501 -16.24 -26.90 -47.62
C GLU A 501 -16.68 -26.07 -48.83
N LEU A 502 -16.87 -24.77 -48.63
CA LEU A 502 -17.23 -23.84 -49.69
C LEU A 502 -15.97 -23.20 -50.28
N ALA A 503 -15.83 -23.27 -51.60
CA ALA A 503 -14.73 -22.63 -52.31
C ALA A 503 -14.96 -21.11 -52.44
N TRP A 504 -13.89 -20.32 -52.22
CA TRP A 504 -13.88 -18.89 -52.49
C TRP A 504 -13.57 -18.60 -53.95
N SER A 505 -14.38 -17.77 -54.57
CA SER A 505 -14.06 -17.07 -55.82
C SER A 505 -13.52 -15.69 -55.48
N ALA A 506 -12.30 -15.38 -55.90
CA ALA A 506 -11.63 -14.14 -55.52
C ALA A 506 -10.70 -13.62 -56.61
N SER A 507 -10.51 -12.31 -56.61
CA SER A 507 -9.43 -11.66 -57.36
C SER A 507 -8.19 -11.51 -56.46
N PRO A 508 -6.98 -11.44 -57.04
CA PRO A 508 -5.78 -11.08 -56.29
C PRO A 508 -5.98 -9.75 -55.53
N PRO A 509 -5.40 -9.60 -54.33
CA PRO A 509 -5.38 -8.32 -53.63
C PRO A 509 -4.86 -7.19 -54.50
N SER A 510 -5.48 -6.02 -54.40
CA SER A 510 -5.04 -4.80 -55.07
C SER A 510 -4.44 -3.83 -54.06
N MET A 511 -3.26 -3.27 -54.36
CA MET A 511 -2.67 -2.20 -53.58
C MET A 511 -3.39 -0.88 -53.84
N THR A 512 -3.88 -0.23 -52.77
CA THR A 512 -4.61 1.04 -52.84
C THR A 512 -3.76 2.23 -52.37
N GLU A 513 -2.72 1.97 -51.57
CA GLU A 513 -1.78 3.00 -51.11
C GLU A 513 -0.37 2.41 -50.96
N LYS A 514 0.64 3.20 -51.33
CA LYS A 514 2.05 2.90 -51.05
C LYS A 514 2.74 4.16 -50.51
N ARG A 515 3.31 4.04 -49.32
CA ARG A 515 4.18 5.02 -48.65
C ARG A 515 5.44 4.32 -48.16
N PRO A 516 6.52 5.08 -47.87
CA PRO A 516 7.71 4.52 -47.23
C PRO A 516 7.39 3.76 -45.92
N SER A 517 6.48 4.27 -45.10
CA SER A 517 6.11 3.65 -43.81
C SER A 517 5.06 2.56 -43.88
N ARG A 518 4.25 2.51 -44.95
CA ARG A 518 3.08 1.62 -45.02
C ARG A 518 2.60 1.29 -46.42
N VAL A 519 1.96 0.14 -46.56
CA VAL A 519 1.23 -0.29 -47.76
C VAL A 519 -0.21 -0.65 -47.36
N VAL A 520 -1.19 -0.20 -48.14
CA VAL A 520 -2.60 -0.55 -47.94
C VAL A 520 -3.07 -1.44 -49.10
N LEU A 521 -3.69 -2.56 -48.75
CA LEU A 521 -4.24 -3.54 -49.68
C LEU A 521 -5.75 -3.66 -49.50
N ALA A 522 -6.45 -3.97 -50.58
CA ALA A 522 -7.87 -4.35 -50.57
C ALA A 522 -8.07 -5.71 -51.24
N SER A 523 -8.98 -6.52 -50.70
CA SER A 523 -9.36 -7.80 -51.30
C SER A 523 -10.87 -8.00 -51.18
N LYS A 524 -11.43 -8.68 -52.18
CA LYS A 524 -12.82 -9.15 -52.20
C LYS A 524 -12.85 -10.61 -52.61
N ALA A 525 -13.69 -11.38 -51.93
CA ALA A 525 -13.94 -12.78 -52.25
C ALA A 525 -15.42 -13.10 -52.03
N GLU A 526 -15.93 -14.12 -52.69
CA GLU A 526 -17.31 -14.60 -52.53
C GLU A 526 -17.34 -16.13 -52.52
N CYS A 527 -18.14 -16.70 -51.63
CA CYS A 527 -18.52 -18.10 -51.65
C CYS A 527 -20.04 -18.20 -51.58
N ALA A 528 -20.61 -19.40 -51.65
CA ALA A 528 -22.06 -19.57 -51.64
C ALA A 528 -22.76 -19.02 -50.38
N ALA A 529 -22.04 -18.85 -49.26
CA ALA A 529 -22.59 -18.38 -47.99
C ALA A 529 -22.26 -16.91 -47.67
N PHE A 530 -21.18 -16.34 -48.21
CA PHE A 530 -20.67 -15.03 -47.80
C PHE A 530 -20.08 -14.23 -48.95
N ARG A 531 -20.26 -12.90 -48.88
CA ARG A 531 -19.38 -11.93 -49.52
C ARG A 531 -18.38 -11.41 -48.50
N LEU A 532 -17.11 -11.42 -48.87
CA LEU A 532 -15.98 -10.98 -48.05
C LEU A 532 -15.41 -9.69 -48.63
N SER A 533 -15.23 -8.68 -47.77
CA SER A 533 -14.43 -7.49 -48.04
C SER A 533 -13.33 -7.36 -46.98
N ALA A 534 -12.09 -7.17 -47.40
CA ALA A 534 -10.96 -6.99 -46.50
C ALA A 534 -10.11 -5.78 -46.90
N ASN A 535 -9.73 -4.98 -45.91
CA ASN A 535 -8.71 -3.94 -46.02
C ASN A 535 -7.52 -4.32 -45.12
N GLY A 536 -6.30 -4.21 -45.65
CA GLY A 536 -5.09 -4.57 -44.92
C GLY A 536 -4.09 -3.45 -44.91
N LEU A 537 -3.42 -3.28 -43.78
CA LEU A 537 -2.35 -2.33 -43.57
C LEU A 537 -1.08 -3.12 -43.24
N VAL A 538 -0.02 -2.94 -44.03
CA VAL A 538 1.32 -3.44 -43.73
C VAL A 538 2.18 -2.25 -43.33
N GLU A 539 2.75 -2.28 -42.14
CA GLU A 539 3.65 -1.23 -41.62
C GLU A 539 5.13 -1.57 -41.84
N TYR A 540 6.00 -0.57 -41.76
CA TYR A 540 7.44 -0.69 -42.02
C TYR A 540 8.17 -1.66 -41.09
N ASP A 541 7.64 -1.89 -39.88
CA ASP A 541 8.16 -2.87 -38.93
C ASP A 541 7.70 -4.31 -39.27
N GLY A 542 6.83 -4.47 -40.25
CA GLY A 542 6.28 -5.73 -40.73
C GLY A 542 5.03 -6.20 -40.00
N MET A 543 4.41 -5.37 -39.16
CA MET A 543 3.08 -5.64 -38.62
C MET A 543 2.05 -5.57 -39.75
N ILE A 544 1.13 -6.53 -39.75
CA ILE A 544 0.03 -6.60 -40.71
C ILE A 544 -1.27 -6.51 -39.91
N ARG A 545 -2.12 -5.53 -40.22
CA ARG A 545 -3.51 -5.46 -39.74
C ARG A 545 -4.46 -5.79 -40.87
N VAL A 546 -5.52 -6.55 -40.59
CA VAL A 546 -6.60 -6.90 -41.51
C VAL A 546 -7.93 -6.55 -40.86
N ASP A 547 -8.69 -5.66 -41.51
CA ASP A 547 -10.09 -5.37 -41.19
C ASP A 547 -10.97 -6.10 -42.20
N LEU A 548 -11.70 -7.11 -41.73
CA LEU A 548 -12.47 -8.06 -42.54
C LEU A 548 -13.96 -7.97 -42.21
N GLU A 549 -14.80 -7.88 -43.24
CA GLU A 549 -16.26 -7.95 -43.15
C GLU A 549 -16.79 -9.15 -43.95
N LEU A 550 -17.60 -9.99 -43.29
CA LEU A 550 -18.36 -11.08 -43.92
C LEU A 550 -19.83 -10.70 -43.96
N THR A 551 -20.36 -10.43 -45.14
CA THR A 551 -21.79 -10.21 -45.37
C THR A 551 -22.46 -11.55 -45.73
N PRO A 552 -23.43 -12.05 -44.94
CA PRO A 552 -24.10 -13.31 -45.26
C PRO A 552 -24.93 -13.20 -46.55
N ILE A 553 -24.96 -14.26 -47.33
CA ILE A 553 -25.86 -14.43 -48.48
C ILE A 553 -27.02 -15.30 -48.02
N GLY A 554 -28.19 -14.68 -47.85
CA GLY A 554 -29.31 -15.31 -47.13
C GLY A 554 -29.03 -15.37 -45.63
N GLU A 555 -29.39 -16.48 -44.99
CA GLU A 555 -29.14 -16.71 -43.56
C GLU A 555 -28.51 -18.09 -43.35
N PRO A 556 -27.24 -18.28 -43.79
CA PRO A 556 -26.60 -19.58 -43.77
C PRO A 556 -26.45 -20.10 -42.34
N LEU A 557 -26.72 -21.39 -42.14
CA LEU A 557 -26.28 -22.13 -40.98
C LEU A 557 -24.85 -22.59 -41.24
N VAL A 558 -23.89 -21.96 -40.56
CA VAL A 558 -22.46 -22.23 -40.72
C VAL A 558 -22.06 -23.32 -39.75
N ASP A 559 -21.62 -24.47 -40.27
CA ASP A 559 -21.12 -25.56 -39.44
C ASP A 559 -19.80 -25.16 -38.78
N GLU A 560 -18.89 -24.54 -39.53
CA GLU A 560 -17.62 -24.03 -39.03
C GLU A 560 -17.04 -22.91 -39.93
N LEU A 561 -16.51 -21.85 -39.32
CA LEU A 561 -15.66 -20.84 -39.96
C LEU A 561 -14.30 -20.83 -39.25
N THR A 562 -13.24 -21.19 -39.97
CA THR A 562 -11.90 -21.32 -39.38
C THR A 562 -10.86 -20.55 -40.20
N LEU A 563 -10.07 -19.70 -39.55
CA LEU A 563 -8.82 -19.21 -40.11
C LEU A 563 -7.72 -20.21 -39.77
N GLU A 564 -7.14 -20.82 -40.79
CA GLU A 564 -6.06 -21.80 -40.68
C GLU A 564 -4.74 -21.21 -41.20
N VAL A 565 -3.70 -21.28 -40.38
CA VAL A 565 -2.33 -20.86 -40.72
C VAL A 565 -1.41 -22.08 -40.58
N PRO A 566 -1.03 -22.73 -41.71
CA PRO A 566 -0.15 -23.89 -41.67
C PRO A 566 1.33 -23.48 -41.71
N LEU A 567 2.05 -23.73 -40.62
CA LEU A 567 3.50 -23.54 -40.51
C LEU A 567 4.27 -24.82 -40.80
N LYS A 568 5.52 -24.68 -41.25
CA LYS A 568 6.46 -25.80 -41.34
C LYS A 568 6.86 -26.27 -39.94
N PRO A 569 6.93 -27.59 -39.67
CA PRO A 569 7.21 -28.11 -38.33
C PRO A 569 8.51 -27.60 -37.70
N GLU A 570 9.56 -27.44 -38.51
CA GLU A 570 10.87 -26.92 -38.10
C GLU A 570 10.87 -25.44 -37.68
N HIS A 571 9.77 -24.71 -37.95
CA HIS A 571 9.60 -23.31 -37.58
C HIS A 571 8.45 -23.08 -36.59
N ALA A 572 7.98 -24.16 -35.93
CA ALA A 572 6.90 -24.14 -34.94
C ALA A 572 7.24 -25.06 -33.74
N GLU A 573 8.41 -24.85 -33.17
CA GLU A 573 8.93 -25.62 -32.01
C GLU A 573 8.44 -25.05 -30.68
N TYR A 574 8.21 -23.74 -30.61
CA TYR A 574 7.82 -23.01 -29.41
C TYR A 574 6.46 -22.35 -29.58
N LEU A 575 5.78 -22.17 -28.45
CA LEU A 575 4.48 -21.52 -28.33
C LEU A 575 4.57 -20.38 -27.31
N TYR A 576 4.00 -19.23 -27.68
CA TYR A 576 3.68 -18.16 -26.75
C TYR A 576 2.23 -17.70 -26.93
N HIS A 577 1.54 -17.33 -25.85
CA HIS A 577 0.21 -16.71 -25.93
C HIS A 577 0.01 -15.61 -24.88
N PHE A 578 -0.98 -14.74 -25.06
CA PHE A 578 -1.44 -13.78 -24.05
C PHE A 578 -2.97 -13.90 -23.87
N PRO A 579 -3.54 -13.74 -22.66
CA PRO A 579 -2.88 -13.41 -21.39
C PRO A 579 -2.04 -14.53 -20.79
N GLY A 580 -1.00 -14.14 -20.05
CA GLY A 580 -0.23 -15.00 -19.15
C GLY A 580 -0.60 -14.75 -17.68
N LYS A 581 0.26 -15.16 -16.75
CA LYS A 581 0.14 -14.82 -15.33
C LYS A 581 1.41 -14.15 -14.85
N TRP A 582 1.27 -12.96 -14.28
CA TRP A 582 2.40 -12.17 -13.76
C TRP A 582 3.28 -13.00 -12.80
N GLY A 583 4.60 -12.84 -12.92
CA GLY A 583 5.59 -13.61 -12.17
C GLY A 583 5.74 -15.08 -12.61
N THR A 584 5.13 -15.48 -13.72
CA THR A 584 5.25 -16.84 -14.27
C THR A 584 5.52 -16.80 -15.77
N VAL A 585 6.13 -17.86 -16.29
CA VAL A 585 6.35 -18.07 -17.74
C VAL A 585 5.39 -19.10 -18.33
N ARG A 586 4.22 -19.32 -17.71
CA ARG A 586 3.29 -20.40 -18.09
C ARG A 586 2.74 -20.28 -19.51
N ASN A 587 2.79 -19.08 -20.07
CA ASN A 587 2.33 -18.77 -21.41
C ASN A 587 3.46 -18.82 -22.46
N ALA A 588 4.63 -19.34 -22.10
CA ALA A 588 5.77 -19.58 -22.98
C ALA A 588 6.31 -20.99 -22.75
N CYS A 589 6.36 -21.83 -23.79
CA CYS A 589 6.85 -23.20 -23.68
C CYS A 589 7.29 -23.78 -25.03
N ALA A 590 7.93 -24.96 -25.01
CA ALA A 590 7.95 -25.82 -26.18
C ALA A 590 6.52 -26.22 -26.55
N LEU A 591 6.20 -26.22 -27.84
CA LEU A 591 4.91 -26.63 -28.35
C LEU A 591 4.68 -28.11 -27.97
N PRO A 592 3.64 -28.44 -27.17
CA PRO A 592 3.44 -29.80 -26.70
C PRO A 592 3.28 -30.81 -27.83
N ALA A 593 3.61 -32.07 -27.55
CA ALA A 593 3.58 -33.14 -28.56
C ALA A 593 2.16 -33.39 -29.08
N GLU A 594 1.18 -33.32 -28.19
CA GLU A 594 -0.26 -33.43 -28.43
C GLU A 594 -0.88 -32.18 -29.09
N GLY A 595 -0.09 -31.11 -29.23
CA GLY A 595 -0.57 -29.81 -29.68
C GLY A 595 -1.08 -28.92 -28.54
N PHE A 596 -1.85 -27.91 -28.88
CA PHE A 596 -2.38 -26.93 -27.92
C PHE A 596 -3.85 -26.64 -28.24
N LYS A 597 -4.70 -26.56 -27.21
CA LYS A 597 -6.08 -26.09 -27.31
C LYS A 597 -6.38 -25.14 -26.17
N ASN A 598 -7.07 -24.05 -26.47
CA ASN A 598 -7.48 -23.11 -25.46
C ASN A 598 -8.71 -22.33 -25.90
N ALA A 599 -9.40 -21.79 -24.90
CA ALA A 599 -10.34 -20.71 -25.13
C ALA A 599 -9.65 -19.50 -25.76
N PHE A 600 -10.46 -18.57 -26.27
CA PHE A 600 -9.98 -17.41 -27.00
C PHE A 600 -8.76 -16.74 -26.32
N LYS A 601 -7.71 -16.51 -27.11
CA LYS A 601 -6.54 -15.71 -26.73
C LYS A 601 -6.36 -14.60 -27.76
N PRO A 602 -6.23 -13.32 -27.37
CA PRO A 602 -6.00 -12.23 -28.30
C PRO A 602 -4.61 -12.23 -28.94
N TYR A 603 -3.70 -13.13 -28.54
CA TYR A 603 -2.36 -13.24 -29.12
C TYR A 603 -1.85 -14.67 -29.02
N VAL A 604 -1.32 -15.19 -30.13
CA VAL A 604 -0.63 -16.48 -30.22
C VAL A 604 0.58 -16.32 -31.13
N TRP A 605 1.72 -16.83 -30.71
CA TRP A 605 2.95 -16.87 -31.50
C TRP A 605 3.50 -18.30 -31.53
N LEU A 606 3.95 -18.71 -32.71
CA LEU A 606 4.65 -19.97 -32.96
C LEU A 606 5.99 -19.66 -33.60
N GLY A 607 7.05 -20.36 -33.20
CA GLY A 607 8.38 -20.11 -33.76
C GLY A 607 9.44 -21.10 -33.35
N ASP A 608 10.67 -20.80 -33.71
CA ASP A 608 11.90 -21.47 -33.32
C ASP A 608 12.84 -20.47 -32.61
N ASN A 609 14.13 -20.79 -32.50
CA ASN A 609 15.10 -19.91 -31.83
C ASN A 609 15.39 -18.61 -32.59
N ASP A 610 15.17 -18.60 -33.90
CA ASP A 610 15.60 -17.52 -34.80
C ASP A 610 14.42 -16.72 -35.38
N ARG A 611 13.26 -17.36 -35.56
CA ARG A 611 12.11 -16.79 -36.26
C ARG A 611 10.78 -17.27 -35.71
N GLY A 612 9.71 -16.59 -36.10
CA GLY A 612 8.36 -17.01 -35.73
C GLY A 612 7.27 -16.19 -36.40
N PHE A 613 6.04 -16.49 -36.03
CA PHE A 613 4.84 -15.90 -36.60
C PHE A 613 3.77 -15.74 -35.52
N ALA A 614 3.34 -14.50 -35.31
CA ALA A 614 2.24 -14.17 -34.45
C ALA A 614 0.94 -13.98 -35.24
N TRP A 615 -0.16 -14.41 -34.63
CA TRP A 615 -1.49 -13.88 -34.89
C TRP A 615 -1.99 -13.15 -33.64
N PHE A 616 -2.68 -12.02 -33.84
CA PHE A 616 -3.28 -11.25 -32.74
C PHE A 616 -4.60 -10.60 -33.14
N CYS A 617 -5.43 -10.28 -32.14
CA CYS A 617 -6.76 -9.69 -32.34
C CYS A 617 -7.14 -8.84 -31.13
N GLU A 618 -7.84 -7.73 -31.35
CA GLU A 618 -8.27 -6.83 -30.26
C GLU A 618 -9.42 -7.41 -29.41
N SER A 619 -10.23 -8.32 -29.96
CA SER A 619 -11.47 -8.75 -29.33
C SER A 619 -11.94 -10.14 -29.76
N ALA A 620 -12.65 -10.82 -28.87
CA ALA A 620 -13.40 -12.05 -29.17
C ALA A 620 -14.77 -11.77 -29.85
N ARG A 621 -15.07 -10.51 -30.21
CA ARG A 621 -16.33 -10.16 -30.89
C ARG A 621 -16.54 -11.05 -32.12
N ASN A 622 -17.74 -11.60 -32.25
CA ASN A 622 -18.16 -12.52 -33.31
C ASN A 622 -17.43 -13.88 -33.32
N TRP A 623 -16.83 -14.27 -32.18
CA TRP A 623 -16.50 -15.67 -31.91
C TRP A 623 -17.76 -16.36 -31.37
N LEU A 624 -18.30 -17.31 -32.12
CA LEU A 624 -19.64 -17.85 -31.86
C LEU A 624 -19.63 -19.39 -31.80
N PRO A 625 -19.95 -20.02 -30.64
CA PRO A 625 -20.05 -19.40 -29.31
C PRO A 625 -18.68 -18.97 -28.75
N GLU A 626 -18.67 -17.94 -27.89
CA GLU A 626 -17.45 -17.29 -27.38
C GLU A 626 -16.70 -18.12 -26.31
N ASP A 627 -17.41 -18.98 -25.59
CA ASP A 627 -16.95 -19.74 -24.41
C ASP A 627 -16.26 -21.07 -24.72
N ARG A 628 -15.95 -21.32 -25.99
CA ARG A 628 -15.32 -22.56 -26.45
C ARG A 628 -13.90 -22.70 -25.94
N ASP A 629 -13.54 -23.87 -25.43
CA ASP A 629 -12.17 -24.23 -25.01
C ASP A 629 -11.25 -24.66 -26.17
N ASP A 630 -11.81 -24.75 -27.38
CA ASP A 630 -11.12 -25.12 -28.61
C ASP A 630 -11.13 -24.00 -29.65
N ALA A 631 -11.47 -22.77 -29.23
CA ALA A 631 -11.45 -21.57 -30.06
C ALA A 631 -10.09 -21.41 -30.77
N ILE A 632 -9.00 -21.65 -30.05
CA ILE A 632 -7.66 -21.68 -30.61
C ILE A 632 -7.11 -23.08 -30.47
N ALA A 633 -6.60 -23.63 -31.57
CA ALA A 633 -5.90 -24.90 -31.60
C ALA A 633 -4.59 -24.81 -32.39
N VAL A 634 -3.56 -25.53 -31.93
CA VAL A 634 -2.33 -25.79 -32.67
C VAL A 634 -2.19 -27.29 -32.79
N GLU A 635 -2.31 -27.81 -34.01
CA GLU A 635 -2.38 -29.25 -34.28
C GLU A 635 -1.25 -29.67 -35.23
N ARG A 636 -0.56 -30.77 -34.90
CA ARG A 636 0.52 -31.33 -35.74
C ARG A 636 -0.08 -32.29 -36.77
N GLU A 637 0.21 -32.07 -38.05
CA GLU A 637 -0.39 -32.80 -39.17
C GLU A 637 0.68 -33.22 -40.18
N GLY A 638 1.36 -34.35 -39.91
CA GLY A 638 2.38 -34.88 -40.80
C GLY A 638 3.50 -33.87 -41.09
N ASN A 639 3.45 -33.24 -42.26
CA ASN A 639 4.45 -32.27 -42.73
C ASN A 639 4.14 -30.81 -42.39
N ARG A 640 3.14 -30.51 -41.54
CA ARG A 640 2.80 -29.15 -41.11
C ARG A 640 2.33 -29.07 -39.65
N VAL A 641 2.36 -27.86 -39.10
CA VAL A 641 1.74 -27.49 -37.82
C VAL A 641 0.67 -26.44 -38.12
N ALA A 642 -0.59 -26.77 -37.88
CA ALA A 642 -1.72 -25.90 -38.19
C ALA A 642 -2.15 -25.09 -36.97
N LEU A 643 -1.98 -23.76 -37.02
CA LEU A 643 -2.67 -22.85 -36.12
C LEU A 643 -4.10 -22.64 -36.65
N ARG A 644 -5.10 -23.04 -35.87
CA ARG A 644 -6.52 -22.91 -36.18
C ARG A 644 -7.19 -21.96 -35.21
N LEU A 645 -7.81 -20.94 -35.79
CA LEU A 645 -8.63 -19.96 -35.11
C LEU A 645 -10.06 -20.26 -35.56
N ARG A 646 -10.91 -20.75 -34.66
CA ARG A 646 -12.27 -21.20 -34.98
C ARG A 646 -13.27 -20.11 -34.62
N LEU A 647 -13.59 -19.26 -35.59
CA LEU A 647 -14.41 -18.06 -35.41
C LEU A 647 -15.88 -18.41 -35.18
N ILE A 648 -16.42 -19.42 -35.88
CA ILE A 648 -17.84 -19.81 -35.81
C ILE A 648 -17.96 -21.32 -35.77
N ARG A 649 -18.96 -21.84 -35.02
CA ARG A 649 -19.38 -23.25 -35.10
C ARG A 649 -20.87 -23.44 -34.84
N GLY A 650 -21.59 -23.96 -35.83
CA GLY A 650 -23.00 -24.35 -35.71
C GLY A 650 -23.97 -23.17 -35.56
N GLU A 651 -23.70 -22.04 -36.21
CA GLU A 651 -24.41 -20.78 -35.97
C GLU A 651 -25.11 -20.26 -37.22
N LYS A 652 -26.31 -19.70 -37.03
CA LYS A 652 -27.07 -19.05 -38.10
C LYS A 652 -26.68 -17.59 -38.21
N ILE A 653 -26.14 -17.18 -39.35
CA ILE A 653 -25.63 -15.81 -39.52
C ILE A 653 -26.65 -14.95 -40.26
N THR A 654 -27.24 -13.98 -39.54
CA THR A 654 -28.33 -13.11 -40.04
C THR A 654 -27.90 -11.68 -40.32
N GLN A 655 -26.69 -11.30 -39.89
CA GLN A 655 -26.15 -9.95 -40.05
C GLN A 655 -24.67 -10.00 -40.43
N PRO A 656 -24.12 -8.92 -41.02
CA PRO A 656 -22.70 -8.84 -41.32
C PRO A 656 -21.83 -9.01 -40.07
N LEU A 657 -20.75 -9.78 -40.20
CA LEU A 657 -19.76 -10.00 -39.14
C LEU A 657 -18.49 -9.21 -39.45
N LYS A 658 -17.89 -8.59 -38.43
CA LYS A 658 -16.67 -7.80 -38.56
C LYS A 658 -15.57 -8.37 -37.66
N TYR A 659 -14.37 -8.48 -38.21
CA TYR A 659 -13.17 -8.93 -37.52
C TYR A 659 -12.01 -7.98 -37.81
N THR A 660 -11.26 -7.61 -36.77
CA THR A 660 -10.00 -6.88 -36.90
C THR A 660 -8.92 -7.71 -36.21
N PHE A 661 -7.98 -8.22 -36.99
CA PHE A 661 -6.87 -9.04 -36.50
C PHE A 661 -5.59 -8.69 -37.23
N GLY A 662 -4.47 -9.25 -36.80
CA GLY A 662 -3.19 -9.00 -37.42
C GLY A 662 -2.24 -10.18 -37.36
N PHE A 663 -1.19 -10.05 -38.16
CA PHE A 663 -0.09 -11.00 -38.25
C PHE A 663 1.24 -10.28 -38.08
N HIS A 664 2.24 -10.96 -37.52
CA HIS A 664 3.59 -10.41 -37.41
C HIS A 664 4.64 -11.51 -37.46
N ALA A 665 5.49 -11.50 -38.48
CA ALA A 665 6.65 -12.38 -38.51
C ALA A 665 7.79 -11.77 -37.67
N THR A 666 8.44 -12.61 -36.87
CA THR A 666 9.61 -12.25 -36.04
C THR A 666 10.89 -12.85 -36.64
N PRO A 667 12.08 -12.25 -36.38
CA PRO A 667 12.32 -11.06 -35.57
C PRO A 667 11.88 -9.79 -36.30
N VAL A 668 11.49 -8.73 -35.57
CA VAL A 668 11.01 -7.47 -36.18
C VAL A 668 12.15 -6.50 -36.52
N LYS A 669 13.28 -6.62 -35.82
CA LYS A 669 14.53 -5.88 -36.08
C LYS A 669 15.73 -6.74 -35.66
N GLN A 670 16.93 -6.38 -36.11
CA GLN A 670 18.14 -6.99 -35.59
C GLN A 670 18.36 -6.48 -34.15
N PRO A 671 18.42 -7.37 -33.14
CA PRO A 671 18.84 -6.95 -31.81
C PRO A 671 20.34 -6.64 -31.87
N GLU A 672 20.71 -5.36 -31.70
CA GLU A 672 22.12 -4.93 -31.62
C GLU A 672 22.79 -5.41 -30.32
N LYS A 673 21.98 -5.73 -29.31
CA LYS A 673 22.37 -6.07 -27.94
C LYS A 673 21.42 -7.11 -27.38
N THR A 674 21.92 -7.95 -26.49
CA THR A 674 21.12 -8.93 -25.74
C THR A 674 20.58 -8.33 -24.44
N VAL A 675 19.62 -9.00 -23.79
CA VAL A 675 19.12 -8.59 -22.47
C VAL A 675 20.26 -8.45 -21.43
N TRP A 676 21.33 -9.24 -21.58
CA TRP A 676 22.52 -9.22 -20.73
C TRP A 676 23.40 -7.97 -20.93
N ASP A 677 23.30 -7.33 -22.09
CA ASP A 677 24.00 -6.08 -22.40
C ASP A 677 23.24 -4.86 -21.85
N TYR A 678 21.90 -4.91 -21.91
CA TYR A 678 21.03 -3.83 -21.42
C TYR A 678 20.93 -3.79 -19.89
N ARG A 679 20.96 -4.94 -19.20
CA ARG A 679 20.90 -5.07 -17.73
C ARG A 679 19.85 -4.13 -17.11
N ILE A 680 18.61 -4.29 -17.57
CA ILE A 680 17.49 -3.42 -17.23
C ILE A 680 16.97 -3.79 -15.84
N SER A 681 16.73 -2.77 -15.01
CA SER A 681 16.04 -2.93 -13.72
C SER A 681 14.80 -2.04 -13.69
N HIS A 682 13.66 -2.59 -13.29
CA HIS A 682 12.37 -1.88 -13.17
C HIS A 682 12.18 -1.18 -11.82
N GLN A 683 13.28 -0.78 -11.17
CA GLN A 683 13.27 -0.27 -9.80
C GLN A 683 13.50 1.25 -9.71
N GLY A 684 13.31 1.98 -10.82
CA GLY A 684 13.45 3.43 -10.85
C GLY A 684 12.32 4.12 -10.11
N ALA A 685 12.68 4.97 -9.15
CA ALA A 685 11.76 5.79 -8.37
C ALA A 685 12.44 7.08 -7.90
N TYR A 686 11.65 8.11 -7.59
CA TYR A 686 12.17 9.33 -6.99
C TYR A 686 12.93 9.05 -5.69
N GLY A 687 14.02 9.80 -5.47
CA GLY A 687 14.77 9.79 -4.21
C GLY A 687 15.66 8.56 -3.98
N ILE A 688 15.71 7.57 -4.87
CA ILE A 688 16.58 6.39 -4.68
C ILE A 688 18.07 6.74 -4.66
N GLN A 689 18.45 7.87 -5.26
CA GLN A 689 19.80 8.43 -5.21
C GLN A 689 20.17 8.99 -3.82
N ASN A 690 19.19 9.13 -2.92
CA ASN A 690 19.38 9.58 -1.54
C ASN A 690 18.94 8.52 -0.51
N ARG A 691 18.19 7.50 -0.96
CA ARG A 691 17.70 6.41 -0.12
C ARG A 691 18.87 5.51 0.27
N PRO A 692 19.13 5.26 1.56
CA PRO A 692 20.15 4.29 1.97
C PRO A 692 19.85 2.90 1.37
N ALA A 693 20.89 2.20 0.90
CA ALA A 693 20.74 0.82 0.46
C ALA A 693 20.33 -0.07 1.63
N SER A 694 19.52 -1.10 1.38
CA SER A 694 19.18 -2.12 2.38
C SER A 694 20.26 -3.21 2.49
N ALA A 695 21.50 -2.90 2.10
CA ALA A 695 22.60 -3.84 2.09
C ALA A 695 22.95 -4.25 3.53
N ILE A 696 22.49 -5.43 3.90
CA ILE A 696 22.77 -6.09 5.16
C ILE A 696 23.93 -7.05 4.89
N SER A 697 25.13 -6.74 5.38
CA SER A 697 26.24 -7.69 5.32
C SER A 697 26.17 -8.61 6.53
N SER A 698 26.28 -9.91 6.30
CA SER A 698 26.61 -10.89 7.33
C SER A 698 27.73 -11.77 6.84
N ILE A 699 28.59 -12.22 7.76
CA ILE A 699 29.60 -13.24 7.45
C ILE A 699 29.11 -14.58 7.99
N GLU A 700 29.08 -15.59 7.13
CA GLU A 700 28.56 -16.92 7.44
C GLU A 700 29.67 -17.97 7.33
N TYR A 701 30.05 -18.56 8.45
CA TYR A 701 31.02 -19.65 8.51
C TYR A 701 30.30 -20.98 8.76
N PRO A 702 30.73 -22.09 8.11
CA PRO A 702 30.35 -23.43 8.57
C PRO A 702 30.77 -23.59 10.04
N ALA A 703 29.87 -24.03 10.91
CA ALA A 703 30.18 -24.18 12.33
C ALA A 703 31.09 -25.40 12.58
N LEU A 704 30.81 -26.53 11.90
CA LEU A 704 31.63 -27.73 12.00
C LEU A 704 33.07 -27.43 11.56
N GLY A 705 34.04 -27.72 12.45
CA GLY A 705 35.46 -27.48 12.21
C GLY A 705 35.94 -26.10 12.68
N ASN A 706 35.16 -25.04 12.46
CA ASN A 706 35.50 -23.68 12.95
C ASN A 706 35.12 -23.45 14.42
N LEU A 707 34.27 -24.30 15.00
CA LEU A 707 33.80 -24.21 16.37
C LEU A 707 33.52 -25.61 16.97
N ARG A 708 33.61 -25.72 18.30
CA ARG A 708 33.18 -26.86 19.10
C ARG A 708 32.00 -26.55 19.99
N GLY A 709 31.00 -27.44 20.05
CA GLY A 709 29.83 -27.26 20.91
C GLY A 709 30.09 -27.51 22.40
N ASP A 710 31.11 -28.29 22.75
CA ASP A 710 31.38 -28.73 24.13
C ASP A 710 32.31 -27.80 24.92
N ARG A 711 33.25 -27.12 24.26
CA ARG A 711 34.15 -26.15 24.89
C ARG A 711 34.78 -25.20 23.87
N GLY A 712 35.18 -24.01 24.31
CA GLY A 712 35.90 -23.05 23.46
C GLY A 712 35.84 -21.62 23.96
N THR A 713 36.45 -20.72 23.17
CA THR A 713 36.36 -19.27 23.33
C THR A 713 36.13 -18.65 21.95
N ALA A 714 35.22 -17.68 21.86
CA ALA A 714 35.04 -16.84 20.67
C ALA A 714 35.25 -15.37 21.05
N GLU A 715 36.02 -14.65 20.25
CA GLU A 715 36.35 -13.24 20.47
C GLU A 715 36.47 -12.46 19.16
N MET A 716 36.20 -11.16 19.22
CA MET A 716 36.35 -10.22 18.11
C MET A 716 36.45 -8.77 18.60
N TRP A 717 36.81 -7.87 17.70
CA TRP A 717 36.61 -6.43 17.86
C TRP A 717 35.34 -6.00 17.11
N ALA A 718 34.46 -5.27 17.80
CA ALA A 718 33.23 -4.78 17.21
C ALA A 718 32.87 -3.37 17.71
N SER A 719 32.18 -2.59 16.87
CA SER A 719 31.65 -1.27 17.25
C SER A 719 30.13 -1.25 17.33
N LEU A 720 29.58 -0.21 17.97
CA LEU A 720 28.14 0.10 17.93
C LEU A 720 27.88 1.38 17.14
N PRO A 721 26.73 1.51 16.47
CA PRO A 721 26.40 2.69 15.66
C PRO A 721 25.74 3.80 16.49
N PHE A 722 25.75 3.67 17.81
CA PHE A 722 25.16 4.60 18.77
C PHE A 722 25.92 4.53 20.09
N ASP A 723 25.72 5.56 20.92
CA ASP A 723 26.15 5.55 22.31
C ASP A 723 25.26 4.58 23.10
N SER A 724 25.87 3.67 23.86
CA SER A 724 25.13 2.78 24.78
C SER A 724 25.16 3.35 26.19
N GLU A 725 24.01 3.30 26.86
CA GLU A 725 23.82 3.85 28.21
C GLU A 725 23.00 2.87 29.06
N PRO A 726 23.61 2.20 30.05
CA PRO A 726 23.02 1.03 30.70
C PRO A 726 21.86 1.28 31.66
N ASN A 727 21.28 2.49 31.71
CA ASN A 727 20.17 2.85 32.61
C ASN A 727 19.08 3.67 31.95
N ARG A 728 18.97 3.63 30.62
CA ARG A 728 17.92 4.36 29.91
C ARG A 728 16.52 3.84 30.29
N PRO A 729 15.50 4.72 30.38
CA PRO A 729 14.12 4.30 30.64
C PRO A 729 13.68 3.20 29.68
N LYS A 730 13.07 2.13 30.20
CA LYS A 730 12.68 0.96 29.39
C LYS A 730 11.77 1.35 28.23
N GLU A 731 10.94 2.37 28.39
CA GLU A 731 10.04 2.90 27.37
C GLU A 731 10.81 3.43 26.15
N GLU A 732 12.00 4.00 26.35
CA GLU A 732 12.83 4.55 25.27
C GLU A 732 13.57 3.47 24.49
N VAL A 733 13.94 2.37 25.16
CA VAL A 733 14.80 1.32 24.60
C VAL A 733 14.07 0.03 24.23
N ARG A 734 12.78 -0.09 24.59
CA ARG A 734 11.97 -1.32 24.37
C ARG A 734 11.95 -1.77 22.91
N ASN A 735 11.96 -0.83 21.97
CA ASN A 735 11.90 -1.11 20.54
C ASN A 735 13.29 -1.06 19.88
N THR A 736 14.36 -0.94 20.65
CA THR A 736 15.72 -0.94 20.11
C THR A 736 16.09 -2.37 19.70
N PRO A 737 16.52 -2.60 18.45
CA PRO A 737 16.78 -3.95 17.94
C PRO A 737 18.00 -4.59 18.60
N ASN A 738 18.09 -5.91 18.56
CA ASN A 738 19.30 -6.64 18.97
C ASN A 738 20.36 -6.57 17.86
N LEU A 739 21.63 -6.55 18.22
CA LEU A 739 22.76 -6.56 17.29
C LEU A 739 23.63 -7.79 17.53
N HIS A 740 23.67 -8.70 16.56
CA HIS A 740 24.24 -10.03 16.72
C HIS A 740 25.74 -10.04 16.39
N PHE A 741 26.61 -9.99 17.40
CA PHE A 741 28.06 -10.10 17.22
C PHE A 741 28.44 -11.50 16.75
N PHE A 742 27.95 -12.51 17.46
CA PHE A 742 28.19 -13.92 17.21
C PHE A 742 26.86 -14.67 17.34
N TRP A 743 26.43 -15.39 16.32
CA TRP A 743 25.15 -16.10 16.34
C TRP A 743 25.23 -17.44 15.62
N LEU A 744 25.05 -18.52 16.36
CA LEU A 744 25.03 -19.88 15.85
C LEU A 744 23.59 -20.35 15.65
N ASP A 745 23.20 -20.59 14.40
CA ASP A 745 21.94 -21.25 14.05
C ASP A 745 22.19 -22.72 13.76
N VAL A 746 21.45 -23.59 14.44
CA VAL A 746 21.43 -25.04 14.14
C VAL A 746 20.15 -25.39 13.39
N ASP A 747 19.02 -24.91 13.89
CA ASP A 747 17.69 -25.06 13.29
C ASP A 747 16.78 -23.91 13.78
N PRO A 748 15.55 -23.74 13.23
CA PRO A 748 14.66 -22.63 13.62
C PRO A 748 14.30 -22.55 15.12
N LYS A 749 14.46 -23.66 15.86
CA LYS A 749 14.12 -23.80 17.28
C LYS A 749 15.36 -23.78 18.19
N THR A 750 16.55 -23.95 17.63
CA THR A 750 17.82 -24.08 18.36
C THR A 750 18.86 -23.07 17.87
N ASN A 751 19.26 -22.16 18.75
CA ASN A 751 20.32 -21.19 18.49
C ASN A 751 21.00 -20.71 19.78
N CYS A 752 22.22 -20.21 19.64
CA CYS A 752 22.87 -19.46 20.70
C CYS A 752 23.70 -18.32 20.14
N GLY A 753 24.05 -17.36 20.97
CA GLY A 753 24.96 -16.33 20.52
C GLY A 753 25.27 -15.27 21.56
N LEU A 754 26.24 -14.43 21.20
CA LEU A 754 26.60 -13.20 21.88
C LEU A 754 26.06 -12.03 21.04
N PHE A 755 25.30 -11.15 21.67
CA PHE A 755 24.68 -10.01 20.99
C PHE A 755 24.54 -8.83 21.94
N TRP A 756 24.46 -7.64 21.39
CA TRP A 756 23.98 -6.49 22.14
C TRP A 756 22.45 -6.51 22.17
N CYS A 757 21.87 -6.49 23.36
CA CYS A 757 20.44 -6.53 23.59
C CYS A 757 19.88 -5.12 23.79
N GLY A 758 19.12 -4.63 22.81
CA GLY A 758 18.60 -3.27 22.82
C GLY A 758 17.68 -2.94 24.00
N PRO A 759 16.68 -3.78 24.32
CA PRO A 759 15.76 -3.51 25.42
C PRO A 759 16.42 -3.47 26.81
N SER A 760 17.58 -4.12 26.98
CA SER A 760 18.31 -4.14 28.26
C SER A 760 19.63 -3.34 28.23
N GLN A 761 20.03 -2.79 27.08
CA GLN A 761 21.28 -2.05 26.90
C GLN A 761 22.51 -2.83 27.40
N THR A 762 22.50 -4.16 27.19
CA THR A 762 23.52 -5.09 27.71
C THR A 762 24.16 -5.88 26.58
N VAL A 763 25.41 -6.31 26.79
CA VAL A 763 25.97 -7.42 26.01
C VAL A 763 25.48 -8.71 26.65
N ARG A 764 24.84 -9.58 25.86
CA ARG A 764 24.11 -10.75 26.35
C ARG A 764 24.50 -12.00 25.56
N ILE A 765 24.75 -13.07 26.31
CA ILE A 765 24.76 -14.44 25.82
C ILE A 765 23.36 -15.04 26.01
N TRP A 766 22.89 -15.74 25.00
CA TRP A 766 21.63 -16.47 24.99
C TRP A 766 21.83 -17.86 24.44
N VAL A 767 21.25 -18.87 25.09
CA VAL A 767 21.22 -20.25 24.60
C VAL A 767 19.77 -20.74 24.60
N ARG A 768 19.26 -21.09 23.42
CA ARG A 768 17.93 -21.65 23.22
C ARG A 768 18.05 -22.98 22.47
N VAL A 769 17.41 -24.01 23.01
CA VAL A 769 17.39 -25.36 22.45
C VAL A 769 15.94 -25.83 22.40
N ASP A 770 15.48 -26.27 21.23
CA ASP A 770 14.12 -26.76 21.03
C ASP A 770 13.04 -25.78 21.60
N GLU A 771 13.16 -24.49 21.22
CA GLU A 771 12.33 -23.35 21.67
C GLU A 771 12.48 -22.94 23.13
N LYS A 772 13.21 -23.71 23.95
CA LYS A 772 13.42 -23.41 25.38
C LYS A 772 14.71 -22.65 25.61
N VAL A 773 14.62 -21.53 26.31
CA VAL A 773 15.77 -20.75 26.76
C VAL A 773 16.41 -21.50 27.93
N LEU A 774 17.60 -22.04 27.72
CA LEU A 774 18.30 -22.81 28.74
C LEU A 774 19.12 -21.92 29.67
N THR A 775 19.73 -20.87 29.12
CA THR A 775 20.48 -19.89 29.93
C THR A 775 20.62 -18.55 29.22
N THR A 776 20.77 -17.52 30.04
CA THR A 776 21.18 -16.18 29.64
C THR A 776 22.23 -15.65 30.62
N LEU A 777 23.20 -14.91 30.09
CA LEU A 777 24.26 -14.24 30.87
C LEU A 777 24.49 -12.87 30.24
N GLU A 778 24.54 -11.80 31.03
CA GLU A 778 24.65 -10.46 30.47
C GLU A 778 25.41 -9.49 31.36
N THR A 779 25.94 -8.44 30.75
CA THR A 779 26.57 -7.31 31.44
C THR A 779 26.14 -5.98 30.79
N PRO A 780 25.86 -4.93 31.57
CA PRO A 780 25.75 -3.58 31.04
C PRO A 780 27.08 -3.12 30.44
N VAL A 781 27.01 -2.26 29.43
CA VAL A 781 28.16 -1.59 28.79
C VAL A 781 27.85 -0.12 28.54
N THR A 782 28.90 0.71 28.54
CA THR A 782 28.83 2.13 28.17
C THR A 782 29.89 2.38 27.09
N TRP A 783 29.47 2.34 25.84
CA TRP A 783 30.33 2.51 24.66
C TRP A 783 29.91 3.73 23.86
N LYS A 784 30.88 4.36 23.21
CA LYS A 784 30.63 5.46 22.28
C LYS A 784 30.43 4.95 20.87
N ARG A 785 29.57 5.64 20.11
CA ARG A 785 29.33 5.34 18.71
C ARG A 785 30.65 5.27 17.94
N GLY A 786 30.86 4.16 17.23
CA GLY A 786 31.99 3.94 16.34
C GLY A 786 33.26 3.44 17.03
N ASP A 787 33.36 3.51 18.36
CA ASP A 787 34.50 2.97 19.08
C ASP A 787 34.52 1.43 18.97
N LEU A 788 35.70 0.89 18.69
CA LEU A 788 35.92 -0.55 18.64
C LEU A 788 36.18 -1.08 20.05
N HIS A 789 35.34 -2.01 20.47
CA HIS A 789 35.43 -2.71 21.74
C HIS A 789 35.73 -4.19 21.52
N HIS A 790 36.47 -4.77 22.45
CA HIS A 790 36.72 -6.21 22.44
C HIS A 790 35.56 -6.92 23.13
N VAL A 791 34.99 -7.92 22.47
CA VAL A 791 33.94 -8.77 23.03
C VAL A 791 34.33 -10.23 22.92
N ALA A 792 34.16 -10.97 24.01
CA ALA A 792 34.44 -12.40 24.00
C ALA A 792 33.55 -13.16 24.97
N PHE A 793 33.39 -14.45 24.68
CA PHE A 793 32.82 -15.39 25.63
C PHE A 793 33.47 -16.76 25.51
N SER A 794 33.53 -17.48 26.62
CA SER A 794 34.07 -18.85 26.67
C SER A 794 33.08 -19.80 27.33
N TRP A 795 33.15 -21.07 26.92
CA TRP A 795 32.27 -22.15 27.37
C TRP A 795 33.06 -23.44 27.59
N GLY A 796 32.56 -24.30 28.47
CA GLY A 796 33.23 -25.55 28.87
C GLY A 796 32.46 -26.14 30.05
N ASP A 797 33.00 -26.03 31.27
CA ASP A 797 32.22 -26.29 32.49
C ASP A 797 31.52 -25.04 33.04
N GLU A 798 31.97 -23.86 32.59
CA GLU A 798 31.43 -22.55 32.95
C GLU A 798 31.26 -21.71 31.69
N LEU A 799 30.17 -20.93 31.63
CA LEU A 799 29.95 -19.89 30.62
C LEU A 799 30.45 -18.56 31.18
N ARG A 800 31.35 -17.90 30.45
CA ARG A 800 31.99 -16.63 30.87
C ARG A 800 31.85 -15.58 29.78
N LEU A 801 31.52 -14.35 30.18
CA LEU A 801 31.37 -13.18 29.33
C LEU A 801 32.45 -12.15 29.66
N TYR A 802 33.17 -11.71 28.63
CA TYR A 802 34.23 -10.72 28.72
C TYR A 802 33.91 -9.50 27.84
N VAL A 803 34.27 -8.33 28.34
CA VAL A 803 34.22 -7.06 27.60
C VAL A 803 35.52 -6.32 27.85
N ASP A 804 36.17 -5.86 26.79
CA ASP A 804 37.45 -5.15 26.83
C ASP A 804 38.53 -5.91 27.62
N GLY A 805 38.55 -7.24 27.45
CA GLY A 805 39.48 -8.16 28.12
C GLY A 805 39.13 -8.50 29.58
N GLU A 806 38.15 -7.82 30.19
CA GLU A 806 37.76 -8.06 31.58
C GLU A 806 36.63 -9.10 31.68
N LEU A 807 36.69 -9.99 32.67
CA LEU A 807 35.58 -10.89 33.00
C LEU A 807 34.45 -10.09 33.65
N ARG A 808 33.28 -10.03 33.02
CA ARG A 808 32.13 -9.21 33.49
C ARG A 808 31.02 -10.05 34.10
N ALA A 809 30.84 -11.29 33.64
CA ALA A 809 29.85 -12.19 34.17
C ALA A 809 30.27 -13.66 33.95
N SER A 810 29.92 -14.54 34.87
CA SER A 810 30.09 -15.98 34.69
C SER A 810 28.96 -16.78 35.33
N ARG A 811 28.78 -18.02 34.89
CA ARG A 811 27.85 -18.99 35.49
C ARG A 811 28.23 -20.42 35.13
N ALA A 812 28.08 -21.35 36.07
CA ALA A 812 28.17 -22.78 35.78
C ALA A 812 27.17 -23.17 34.68
N TYR A 813 27.68 -23.66 33.56
CA TYR A 813 26.90 -24.10 32.41
C TYR A 813 27.80 -24.93 31.51
N LYS A 814 27.40 -26.16 31.23
CA LYS A 814 28.25 -27.13 30.53
C LYS A 814 28.04 -27.06 29.01
N GLY A 815 29.12 -26.82 28.28
CA GLY A 815 29.14 -26.62 26.84
C GLY A 815 28.47 -25.32 26.42
N LEU A 816 28.37 -25.13 25.11
CA LEU A 816 27.59 -24.06 24.51
C LEU A 816 26.18 -24.54 24.16
N MET A 817 26.07 -25.75 23.59
CA MET A 817 24.81 -26.44 23.36
C MET A 817 25.02 -27.96 23.14
N PRO A 818 24.03 -28.80 23.47
CA PRO A 818 24.11 -30.26 23.31
C PRO A 818 23.52 -30.74 21.96
N LYS A 819 24.00 -30.22 20.82
CA LYS A 819 23.50 -30.57 19.48
C LYS A 819 24.63 -30.76 18.47
N ASP A 820 24.34 -31.52 17.42
CA ASP A 820 25.24 -31.70 16.27
C ASP A 820 25.35 -30.39 15.47
N LEU A 821 26.57 -30.06 15.06
CA LEU A 821 26.91 -28.82 14.36
C LEU A 821 27.13 -29.02 12.86
N THR A 822 26.91 -30.24 12.33
CA THR A 822 27.19 -30.58 10.92
C THR A 822 26.53 -29.63 9.92
N ASN A 823 25.27 -29.22 10.15
CA ASN A 823 24.55 -28.27 9.31
C ASN A 823 24.42 -26.87 9.93
N ALA A 824 25.10 -26.62 11.05
CA ALA A 824 24.98 -25.36 11.76
C ALA A 824 25.83 -24.27 11.10
N VAL A 825 25.33 -23.04 11.15
CA VAL A 825 25.98 -21.86 10.56
C VAL A 825 26.29 -20.86 11.65
N LEU A 826 27.55 -20.45 11.71
CA LEU A 826 27.99 -19.32 12.53
C LEU A 826 27.84 -18.03 11.72
N HIS A 827 26.97 -17.15 12.19
CA HIS A 827 26.77 -15.82 11.66
C HIS A 827 27.47 -14.75 12.50
N ILE A 828 28.09 -13.81 11.80
CA ILE A 828 28.61 -12.56 12.32
C ILE A 828 27.79 -11.43 11.70
N GLY A 829 27.21 -10.55 12.52
CA GLY A 829 26.36 -9.46 12.04
C GLY A 829 24.95 -9.89 11.58
N LYS A 830 24.45 -11.05 12.03
CA LYS A 830 23.16 -11.62 11.59
C LYS A 830 22.02 -10.59 11.67
N GLY A 831 21.22 -10.51 10.61
CA GLY A 831 20.10 -9.57 10.52
C GLY A 831 20.52 -8.14 10.16
N GLY A 832 21.78 -7.91 9.79
CA GLY A 832 22.27 -6.62 9.29
C GLY A 832 22.50 -5.63 10.40
N ALA A 833 23.15 -6.10 11.46
CA ALA A 833 23.46 -5.28 12.61
C ALA A 833 24.46 -4.18 12.19
N PRO A 834 24.15 -2.87 12.31
CA PRO A 834 25.07 -1.80 11.92
C PRO A 834 26.29 -1.70 12.84
N MET A 835 27.29 -2.56 12.61
CA MET A 835 28.56 -2.60 13.34
C MET A 835 29.73 -2.73 12.38
N LEU A 836 30.91 -2.25 12.80
CA LEU A 836 32.18 -2.68 12.22
C LEU A 836 32.65 -3.93 12.97
N VAL A 837 33.13 -4.94 12.25
CA VAL A 837 33.74 -6.14 12.84
C VAL A 837 35.16 -6.32 12.32
N ASP A 838 36.05 -6.71 13.21
CA ASP A 838 37.45 -7.01 12.92
C ASP A 838 37.96 -8.15 13.84
N GLU A 839 39.04 -8.83 13.41
CA GLU A 839 39.84 -9.77 14.20
C GLU A 839 39.05 -10.88 14.89
N ILE A 840 38.41 -11.75 14.11
CA ILE A 840 37.58 -12.84 14.63
C ILE A 840 38.47 -14.04 14.98
N ARG A 841 38.44 -14.48 16.24
CA ARG A 841 39.13 -15.71 16.69
C ARG A 841 38.17 -16.65 17.42
N VAL A 842 38.21 -17.94 17.04
CA VAL A 842 37.54 -19.04 17.75
C VAL A 842 38.55 -20.11 18.10
N SER A 843 38.52 -20.55 19.36
CA SER A 843 39.48 -21.52 19.95
C SER A 843 38.75 -22.75 20.50
N ASP A 844 39.43 -23.89 20.52
CA ASP A 844 38.88 -25.18 20.99
C ASP A 844 39.04 -25.42 22.50
N VAL A 845 39.58 -24.43 23.22
CA VAL A 845 39.74 -24.43 24.67
C VAL A 845 39.06 -23.20 25.30
N PRO A 846 38.47 -23.34 26.50
CA PRO A 846 38.00 -22.20 27.27
C PRO A 846 39.21 -21.47 27.87
N ARG A 847 39.40 -20.22 27.46
CA ARG A 847 40.45 -19.33 27.96
C ARG A 847 39.93 -17.91 28.19
N PRO A 848 40.50 -17.15 29.14
CA PRO A 848 40.39 -15.70 29.14
C PRO A 848 40.89 -15.16 27.80
N PRO A 849 40.20 -14.19 27.20
CA PRO A 849 40.66 -13.59 25.96
C PRO A 849 41.89 -12.71 26.20
N GLU A 850 42.66 -12.50 25.14
CA GLU A 850 43.82 -11.61 25.17
C GLU A 850 43.42 -10.26 24.60
N LEU A 851 43.54 -9.19 25.40
CA LEU A 851 43.37 -7.83 24.87
C LEU A 851 44.60 -7.47 24.04
N ALA A 852 44.57 -7.89 22.78
CA ALA A 852 45.73 -7.82 21.91
C ALA A 852 46.12 -6.36 21.63
N LYS A 853 47.43 -6.10 21.61
CA LYS A 853 48.02 -4.83 21.15
C LYS A 853 48.46 -4.88 19.68
N GLN A 854 48.29 -6.03 19.05
CA GLN A 854 48.68 -6.41 17.69
C GLN A 854 47.68 -7.46 17.17
N PRO A 855 47.60 -7.74 15.86
CA PRO A 855 46.75 -8.80 15.32
C PRO A 855 46.93 -10.13 16.06
N TYR A 856 45.85 -10.91 16.18
CA TYR A 856 45.94 -12.22 16.84
C TYR A 856 46.87 -13.16 16.08
N ALA A 857 47.71 -13.90 16.79
CA ALA A 857 48.44 -15.02 16.20
C ALA A 857 47.63 -16.31 16.36
N ALA A 858 47.66 -17.17 15.35
CA ALA A 858 47.15 -18.52 15.49
C ALA A 858 48.07 -19.36 16.38
N ASP A 859 47.46 -20.19 17.22
CA ASP A 859 48.12 -21.21 18.02
C ASP A 859 47.51 -22.60 17.76
N GLU A 860 47.99 -23.63 18.47
CA GLU A 860 47.51 -25.01 18.29
C GLU A 860 46.00 -25.18 18.58
N HIS A 861 45.43 -24.28 19.38
CA HIS A 861 44.03 -24.29 19.81
C HIS A 861 43.11 -23.50 18.88
N THR A 862 43.66 -22.73 17.93
CA THR A 862 42.88 -21.87 17.05
C THR A 862 42.13 -22.72 16.01
N LEU A 863 40.81 -22.55 15.94
CA LEU A 863 39.92 -23.21 14.98
C LEU A 863 39.57 -22.28 13.81
N LEU A 864 39.33 -21.01 14.13
CA LEU A 864 39.09 -19.92 13.20
C LEU A 864 39.90 -18.71 13.64
N LEU A 865 40.64 -18.11 12.71
CA LEU A 865 41.26 -16.80 12.83
C LEU A 865 41.08 -16.08 11.50
N ASP A 866 40.26 -15.04 11.51
CA ASP A 866 40.01 -14.19 10.35
C ASP A 866 40.29 -12.74 10.69
N HIS A 867 41.36 -12.20 10.10
CA HIS A 867 41.75 -10.81 10.23
C HIS A 867 40.87 -9.87 9.43
N LEU A 868 40.09 -10.39 8.45
CA LEU A 868 39.26 -9.57 7.57
C LEU A 868 40.04 -8.48 6.78
N ASP A 869 41.36 -8.62 6.67
CA ASP A 869 42.28 -7.70 5.98
C ASP A 869 42.24 -7.77 4.44
N ALA A 870 41.48 -8.71 3.88
CA ALA A 870 41.31 -8.79 2.44
C ALA A 870 40.39 -7.66 1.94
N GLU A 871 40.81 -6.93 0.92
CA GLU A 871 39.95 -5.94 0.27
C GLU A 871 38.68 -6.60 -0.27
N MET A 872 37.53 -6.11 0.22
CA MET A 872 36.22 -6.58 -0.20
C MET A 872 35.62 -5.61 -1.21
N LYS A 873 34.93 -6.13 -2.22
CA LYS A 873 34.14 -5.31 -3.15
C LYS A 873 32.73 -5.10 -2.64
N THR A 874 32.18 -3.90 -2.81
CA THR A 874 30.79 -3.59 -2.48
C THR A 874 29.83 -4.30 -3.44
N GLY A 875 28.69 -4.81 -2.93
CA GLY A 875 27.61 -5.34 -3.75
C GLY A 875 27.87 -6.72 -4.38
N VAL A 876 28.95 -7.42 -4.00
CA VAL A 876 29.29 -8.74 -4.55
C VAL A 876 29.44 -9.76 -3.41
N GLU A 877 28.83 -10.93 -3.58
CA GLU A 877 29.05 -12.07 -2.68
C GLU A 877 30.50 -12.56 -2.81
N GLN A 878 31.21 -12.59 -1.69
CA GLN A 878 32.64 -12.93 -1.64
C GLN A 878 32.93 -13.84 -0.44
N ARG A 879 34.09 -14.49 -0.44
CA ARG A 879 34.57 -15.27 0.70
C ARG A 879 35.66 -14.51 1.46
N THR A 880 35.71 -14.68 2.77
CA THR A 880 36.81 -14.18 3.60
C THR A 880 38.10 -14.93 3.32
N GLN A 881 39.23 -14.38 3.76
CA GLN A 881 40.57 -14.99 3.63
C GLN A 881 41.17 -15.22 5.02
N PRO A 882 40.64 -16.20 5.78
CA PRO A 882 41.09 -16.43 7.15
C PRO A 882 42.53 -16.95 7.17
N ALA A 883 43.31 -16.51 8.16
CA ALA A 883 44.62 -17.09 8.44
C ALA A 883 44.51 -18.54 8.91
N VAL A 884 43.43 -18.89 9.61
CA VAL A 884 43.06 -20.26 9.97
C VAL A 884 41.55 -20.43 9.84
N ALA A 885 41.07 -21.46 9.14
CA ALA A 885 39.66 -21.85 9.17
C ALA A 885 39.51 -23.35 8.96
N LYS A 886 39.51 -24.12 10.05
CA LYS A 886 39.47 -25.59 10.00
C LYS A 886 38.15 -26.13 9.40
N GLY A 887 37.07 -25.36 9.44
CA GLY A 887 35.77 -25.67 8.81
C GLY A 887 35.53 -24.99 7.46
N GLY A 888 36.46 -24.16 6.99
CA GLY A 888 36.34 -23.39 5.74
C GLY A 888 36.03 -21.90 5.96
N ALA A 889 36.35 -21.09 4.95
CA ALA A 889 36.23 -19.63 4.98
C ALA A 889 34.78 -19.13 5.01
N GLY A 890 34.59 -17.92 5.54
CA GLY A 890 33.29 -17.28 5.67
C GLY A 890 32.75 -16.80 4.32
N ARG A 891 31.43 -16.86 4.14
CA ARG A 891 30.71 -16.25 3.02
C ARG A 891 30.14 -14.91 3.45
N VAL A 892 30.43 -13.86 2.69
CA VAL A 892 29.87 -12.51 2.88
C VAL A 892 28.71 -12.33 1.91
N THR A 893 27.48 -12.28 2.42
CA THR A 893 26.23 -12.33 1.62
C THR A 893 25.92 -11.04 0.87
N SER A 894 26.38 -9.88 1.38
CA SER A 894 26.25 -8.58 0.71
C SER A 894 27.32 -7.64 1.23
N SER A 895 28.53 -7.73 0.70
CA SER A 895 29.67 -6.91 1.15
C SER A 895 29.43 -5.40 0.93
N LEU A 896 29.88 -4.59 1.88
CA LEU A 896 29.90 -3.12 1.81
C LEU A 896 31.30 -2.55 1.54
N GLY A 897 32.22 -3.43 1.18
CA GLY A 897 33.64 -3.13 1.09
C GLY A 897 34.35 -3.27 2.43
N SER A 898 35.64 -2.95 2.44
CA SER A 898 36.49 -2.96 3.63
C SER A 898 36.81 -1.54 4.08
N VAL A 899 36.82 -1.28 5.39
CA VAL A 899 37.16 0.02 6.01
C VAL A 899 38.30 -0.17 7.02
N PRO A 900 38.99 0.88 7.48
CA PRO A 900 40.00 0.72 8.53
C PRO A 900 39.42 0.04 9.79
N GLY A 901 40.06 -1.05 10.20
CA GLY A 901 39.77 -1.83 11.39
C GLY A 901 40.67 -1.47 12.58
N LYS A 902 40.78 -2.38 13.54
CA LYS A 902 41.63 -2.27 14.73
C LYS A 902 43.11 -2.37 14.38
N PHE A 903 43.51 -3.34 13.56
CA PHE A 903 44.92 -3.57 13.20
C PHE A 903 45.20 -3.54 11.68
N GLY A 904 44.17 -3.42 10.86
CA GLY A 904 44.26 -3.31 9.41
C GLY A 904 42.94 -2.84 8.81
N LEU A 905 42.29 -3.70 8.03
CA LEU A 905 40.93 -3.50 7.54
C LEU A 905 39.93 -4.25 8.41
N GLY A 906 38.66 -3.90 8.27
CA GLY A 906 37.53 -4.60 8.86
C GLY A 906 36.32 -4.49 7.94
N VAL A 907 35.28 -5.24 8.27
CA VAL A 907 34.07 -5.31 7.44
C VAL A 907 32.92 -4.59 8.13
N PRO A 908 32.34 -3.53 7.53
CA PRO A 908 31.12 -2.92 8.02
C PRO A 908 29.93 -3.82 7.66
N MET A 909 29.03 -4.05 8.64
CA MET A 909 27.90 -4.96 8.51
C MET A 909 26.60 -4.29 7.99
N SER A 910 26.58 -2.95 7.90
CA SER A 910 25.49 -2.14 7.33
C SER A 910 26.06 -0.79 6.88
N PRO A 911 25.50 -0.13 5.85
CA PRO A 911 25.96 1.19 5.46
C PRO A 911 25.67 2.19 6.57
N ASP A 912 26.55 3.18 6.73
CA ASP A 912 26.21 4.40 7.45
C ASP A 912 25.03 5.07 6.74
N LYS A 913 24.03 5.52 7.50
CA LYS A 913 22.87 6.21 6.93
C LYS A 913 23.33 7.39 6.06
N GLY A 914 23.16 7.27 4.74
CA GLY A 914 23.35 8.33 3.76
C GLY A 914 24.61 8.28 2.90
N THR A 915 25.53 7.32 3.09
CA THR A 915 26.78 7.24 2.31
C THR A 915 26.73 6.24 1.15
N TYR A 916 26.01 5.12 1.32
CA TYR A 916 25.77 4.14 0.26
C TYR A 916 24.28 4.05 -0.04
N THR A 917 23.90 4.46 -1.25
CA THR A 917 22.50 4.65 -1.64
C THR A 917 21.99 3.44 -2.40
N TYR A 918 20.67 3.33 -2.52
CA TYR A 918 20.05 2.27 -3.30
C TYR A 918 20.46 2.33 -4.78
N LEU A 919 20.68 3.54 -5.32
CA LEU A 919 21.20 3.70 -6.68
C LEU A 919 22.63 3.16 -6.81
N ASP A 920 23.49 3.37 -5.80
CA ASP A 920 24.84 2.79 -5.78
C ASP A 920 24.77 1.25 -5.81
N GLN A 921 23.87 0.66 -5.02
CA GLN A 921 23.64 -0.78 -5.02
C GLN A 921 23.25 -1.32 -6.39
N LEU A 922 22.36 -0.63 -7.11
CA LEU A 922 21.97 -1.04 -8.45
C LEU A 922 23.12 -0.94 -9.45
N ALA A 923 23.91 0.14 -9.38
CA ALA A 923 25.08 0.32 -10.23
C ALA A 923 26.12 -0.78 -10.00
N ASP A 924 26.38 -1.15 -8.73
CA ASP A 924 27.33 -2.21 -8.37
C ASP A 924 26.85 -3.61 -8.77
N TYR A 925 25.53 -3.88 -8.71
CA TYR A 925 24.93 -5.09 -9.31
C TYR A 925 25.05 -5.10 -10.85
N GLY A 926 25.55 -4.03 -11.45
CA GLY A 926 25.82 -3.91 -12.86
C GLY A 926 24.61 -3.47 -13.67
N VAL A 927 23.57 -2.91 -13.05
CA VAL A 927 22.45 -2.30 -13.78
C VAL A 927 22.99 -1.20 -14.68
N ARG A 928 22.60 -1.23 -15.95
CA ARG A 928 23.00 -0.19 -16.94
C ARG A 928 21.83 0.66 -17.38
N THR A 929 20.61 0.14 -17.28
CA THR A 929 19.40 0.86 -17.61
C THR A 929 18.40 0.70 -16.47
N LEU A 930 18.05 1.81 -15.85
CA LEU A 930 17.02 1.88 -14.84
C LEU A 930 15.72 2.30 -15.51
N CYS A 931 14.73 1.41 -15.55
CA CYS A 931 13.39 1.73 -15.99
C CYS A 931 12.62 2.38 -14.83
N PHE A 932 12.14 3.59 -15.08
CA PHE A 932 11.42 4.42 -14.13
C PHE A 932 9.92 4.30 -14.37
N HIS A 933 9.24 3.73 -13.38
CA HIS A 933 7.80 3.44 -13.39
C HIS A 933 7.02 4.36 -12.44
N SER A 934 7.62 5.46 -11.96
CA SER A 934 7.50 5.86 -10.55
C SER A 934 6.13 6.32 -10.04
N GLN A 935 5.05 6.21 -10.80
CA GLN A 935 3.72 6.19 -10.22
C GLN A 935 2.84 5.32 -11.14
N TRP A 936 2.49 4.10 -10.71
CA TRP A 936 1.37 3.39 -11.33
C TRP A 936 0.07 4.22 -11.29
N SER A 937 0.02 5.24 -10.42
CA SER A 937 -1.10 6.15 -10.31
C SER A 937 -1.11 7.29 -11.35
N TRP A 938 -0.01 7.53 -12.07
CA TRP A 938 0.07 8.51 -13.17
C TRP A 938 0.49 7.82 -14.49
N MET A 939 0.04 6.57 -14.68
CA MET A 939 0.36 5.79 -15.89
C MET A 939 0.20 6.63 -17.15
N GLY A 940 1.29 6.78 -17.90
CA GLY A 940 1.26 7.32 -19.25
C GLY A 940 1.08 8.82 -19.39
N TYR A 941 1.00 9.55 -18.29
CA TYR A 941 0.96 11.00 -18.40
C TYR A 941 2.32 11.54 -18.89
N PRO A 942 2.37 12.32 -19.97
CA PRO A 942 3.63 12.70 -20.63
C PRO A 942 4.43 13.79 -19.89
N MET A 943 4.02 14.11 -18.65
CA MET A 943 4.62 15.15 -17.81
C MET A 943 5.01 14.57 -16.44
N PRO A 944 6.08 15.08 -15.80
CA PRO A 944 6.41 14.74 -14.43
C PRO A 944 5.27 15.14 -13.48
N VAL A 945 5.26 14.53 -12.29
CA VAL A 945 4.35 14.95 -11.22
C VAL A 945 4.64 16.43 -10.88
N PRO A 946 3.63 17.32 -10.85
CA PRO A 946 3.79 18.72 -10.50
C PRO A 946 4.51 18.88 -9.17
N GLY A 947 5.56 19.69 -9.17
CA GLY A 947 6.41 19.92 -7.99
C GLY A 947 7.54 18.90 -7.81
N GLN A 948 7.62 17.84 -8.64
CA GLN A 948 8.70 16.84 -8.62
C GLN A 948 9.61 16.92 -9.86
N GLU A 949 9.55 18.03 -10.62
CA GLU A 949 10.39 18.24 -11.80
C GLU A 949 11.88 18.21 -11.43
N GLN A 950 12.22 18.80 -10.28
CA GLN A 950 13.60 18.81 -9.79
C GLN A 950 14.04 17.42 -9.34
N ASP A 951 13.17 16.65 -8.69
CA ASP A 951 13.47 15.28 -8.25
C ASP A 951 13.82 14.37 -9.44
N LEU A 952 13.13 14.55 -10.58
CA LEU A 952 13.43 13.81 -11.80
C LEU A 952 14.80 14.19 -12.36
N ARG A 953 15.09 15.50 -12.43
CA ARG A 953 16.39 16.01 -12.90
C ARG A 953 17.54 15.50 -12.04
N ASP A 954 17.35 15.48 -10.72
CA ASP A 954 18.35 14.99 -9.77
C ASP A 954 18.58 13.49 -9.92
N LEU A 955 17.52 12.70 -10.11
CA LEU A 955 17.63 11.27 -10.37
C LEU A 955 18.36 10.99 -11.69
N VAL A 956 18.00 11.68 -12.78
CA VAL A 956 18.68 11.55 -14.09
C VAL A 956 20.17 11.84 -13.94
N LYS A 957 20.50 12.96 -13.28
CA LYS A 957 21.88 13.36 -13.03
C LYS A 957 22.64 12.30 -12.22
N ALA A 958 22.02 11.76 -11.18
CA ALA A 958 22.64 10.72 -10.34
C ALA A 958 22.85 9.41 -11.12
N CYS A 959 21.87 8.99 -11.93
CA CYS A 959 22.01 7.79 -12.78
C CYS A 959 23.19 7.95 -13.75
N HIS A 960 23.26 9.07 -14.47
CA HIS A 960 24.34 9.33 -15.42
C HIS A 960 25.72 9.39 -14.75
N ALA A 961 25.82 9.97 -13.54
CA ALA A 961 27.06 9.99 -12.76
C ALA A 961 27.56 8.58 -12.39
N LYS A 962 26.69 7.57 -12.42
CA LYS A 962 26.99 6.15 -12.16
C LYS A 962 27.05 5.30 -13.42
N GLY A 963 27.00 5.90 -14.60
CA GLY A 963 26.97 5.17 -15.88
C GLY A 963 25.66 4.41 -16.13
N VAL A 964 24.60 4.75 -15.40
CA VAL A 964 23.25 4.17 -15.54
C VAL A 964 22.39 5.09 -16.40
N GLN A 965 21.73 4.54 -17.41
CA GLN A 965 20.72 5.25 -18.21
C GLN A 965 19.37 5.19 -17.50
N LEU A 966 18.60 6.29 -17.54
CA LEU A 966 17.21 6.28 -17.07
C LEU A 966 16.26 6.15 -18.26
N LEU A 967 15.43 5.11 -18.28
CA LEU A 967 14.37 4.91 -19.25
C LEU A 967 13.03 5.27 -18.62
N LEU A 968 12.40 6.34 -19.10
CA LEU A 968 11.07 6.75 -18.64
C LEU A 968 10.01 5.90 -19.33
N TYR A 969 9.16 5.25 -18.55
CA TYR A 969 8.02 4.50 -19.08
C TYR A 969 6.83 5.43 -19.32
N GLY A 970 6.35 5.49 -20.56
CA GLY A 970 5.13 6.20 -20.97
C GLY A 970 4.09 5.23 -21.55
N SER A 971 2.83 5.65 -21.57
CA SER A 971 1.66 4.86 -21.99
C SER A 971 0.63 5.82 -22.60
N PRO A 972 -0.19 5.43 -23.59
CA PRO A 972 -1.23 6.28 -24.15
C PRO A 972 -2.48 6.41 -23.25
N LEU A 973 -2.42 5.94 -22.01
CA LEU A 973 -3.53 5.95 -21.05
C LEU A 973 -3.54 7.26 -20.25
N THR A 974 -4.73 7.71 -19.86
CA THR A 974 -4.90 8.78 -18.87
C THR A 974 -5.15 8.14 -17.51
N ALA A 975 -4.34 8.50 -16.52
CA ALA A 975 -4.52 8.01 -15.16
C ALA A 975 -5.60 8.78 -14.39
N ASP A 976 -6.14 8.16 -13.35
CA ASP A 976 -7.20 8.74 -12.50
C ASP A 976 -6.74 9.91 -11.62
N GLU A 977 -5.44 10.02 -11.40
CA GLU A 977 -4.83 11.16 -10.72
C GLU A 977 -4.30 12.25 -11.66
N ALA A 978 -4.46 12.09 -12.99
CA ALA A 978 -4.04 13.11 -13.95
C ALA A 978 -4.82 14.42 -13.73
N PRO A 979 -4.20 15.61 -13.90
CA PRO A 979 -4.88 16.90 -13.70
C PRO A 979 -6.18 17.05 -14.50
N GLU A 980 -6.23 16.44 -15.67
CA GLU A 980 -7.37 16.44 -16.59
C GLU A 980 -8.43 15.39 -16.28
N TRP A 981 -8.14 14.41 -15.43
CA TRP A 981 -9.04 13.28 -15.17
C TRP A 981 -10.39 13.76 -14.67
N GLU A 982 -10.39 14.61 -13.63
CA GLU A 982 -11.63 15.16 -13.07
C GLU A 982 -12.48 15.80 -14.18
N LEU A 983 -11.87 16.55 -15.08
CA LEU A 983 -12.62 17.26 -16.10
C LEU A 983 -13.17 16.35 -17.20
N TYR A 984 -12.42 15.34 -17.65
CA TYR A 984 -12.73 14.66 -18.92
C TYR A 984 -12.98 13.15 -18.86
N HIS A 985 -12.70 12.47 -17.75
CA HIS A 985 -12.74 10.99 -17.71
C HIS A 985 -14.03 10.36 -18.24
N LYS A 986 -15.20 11.00 -18.03
CA LYS A 986 -16.49 10.50 -18.53
C LYS A 986 -16.62 10.44 -20.05
N ASP A 987 -15.88 11.27 -20.78
CA ASP A 987 -15.95 11.34 -22.25
C ASP A 987 -15.13 10.20 -22.91
N PHE A 988 -14.20 9.58 -22.18
CA PHE A 988 -13.31 8.53 -22.70
C PHE A 988 -13.34 7.20 -21.92
N LEU A 989 -13.94 7.17 -20.74
CA LEU A 989 -14.12 5.93 -19.98
C LEU A 989 -15.21 5.07 -20.62
N ILE A 990 -14.78 3.95 -21.19
CA ILE A 990 -15.68 2.93 -21.71
C ILE A 990 -15.99 1.97 -20.56
N SER A 991 -17.27 1.85 -20.19
CA SER A 991 -17.72 0.85 -19.21
C SER A 991 -17.66 -0.56 -19.80
N PRO A 992 -17.36 -1.60 -18.99
CA PRO A 992 -17.22 -1.58 -17.54
C PRO A 992 -15.83 -1.16 -17.02
N LEU A 993 -15.81 -0.44 -15.90
CA LEU A 993 -14.62 0.17 -15.26
C LEU A 993 -13.73 -0.82 -14.47
N MET A 994 -14.06 -2.10 -14.41
CA MET A 994 -13.27 -3.09 -13.67
C MET A 994 -12.78 -4.22 -14.57
N TRP A 995 -11.49 -4.50 -14.43
CA TRP A 995 -10.94 -5.81 -14.77
C TRP A 995 -11.62 -6.85 -13.87
N PRO A 996 -12.19 -7.93 -14.42
CA PRO A 996 -12.08 -8.38 -15.80
C PRO A 996 -13.17 -7.84 -16.73
N TYR A 997 -12.82 -7.60 -17.99
CA TYR A 997 -13.74 -7.24 -19.07
C TYR A 997 -14.89 -8.26 -19.13
N ARG A 998 -16.09 -7.85 -18.68
CA ARG A 998 -17.31 -8.63 -18.85
C ARG A 998 -17.91 -8.33 -20.21
N TYR A 999 -17.67 -9.18 -21.19
CA TYR A 999 -18.51 -9.22 -22.39
C TYR A 999 -19.80 -10.00 -22.03
N ARG A 1000 -20.83 -9.27 -21.59
CA ARG A 1000 -22.15 -9.80 -21.17
C ARG A 1000 -22.12 -10.79 -19.98
N GLU A 1001 -23.31 -11.04 -19.44
CA GLU A 1001 -23.57 -11.70 -18.16
C GLU A 1001 -22.86 -13.05 -18.01
N GLY A 1002 -21.90 -13.14 -17.10
CA GLY A 1002 -21.53 -14.40 -16.45
C GLY A 1002 -20.12 -14.93 -16.70
N HIS A 1003 -19.36 -14.42 -17.67
CA HIS A 1003 -18.01 -14.93 -17.94
C HIS A 1003 -16.91 -13.88 -17.76
N VAL A 1004 -15.89 -14.30 -17.03
CA VAL A 1004 -14.73 -13.52 -16.61
C VAL A 1004 -13.56 -14.01 -17.45
N ALA A 1005 -13.11 -13.22 -18.42
CA ALA A 1005 -11.78 -13.42 -18.99
C ALA A 1005 -10.73 -12.94 -17.96
N PRO A 1006 -9.67 -13.70 -17.66
CA PRO A 1006 -8.72 -13.36 -16.60
C PRO A 1006 -8.01 -12.02 -16.75
#